data_AF-A0A1R7QCB7-F1
#
_entry.id   AF-A0A1R7QCB7-F1
#
_cell.length_a   1.000
_cell.length_b   1.000
_cell.length_c   1.000
_cell.angle_alpha   90.00
_cell.angle_beta   90.00
_cell.angle_gamma   90.00
#
_symmetry.space_group_name_H-M   'P 1'
#
loop_
_entity.id
_entity.type
_entity.pdbx_description
1 polymer ?
#
loop_
_entity_poly.entity_id
_entity_poly.type
_entity_poly.pdbx_seq_one_letter_code
_entity_poly.pdbx_strand_id
1 'polypeptide(L)'
;MSFLGKLGPDVIPHDPIVLVTVAMMILGGIAVFAGITYFKKWGYLWNEWFTSVDHKKIGIMYLFVSIIMLLRGFADAIMMRLQLFLAKGGGEGYLHPEHYDQIFTAHGVIMIFFVAMGLVVGLMNISVPLQIGARDVAFPLLNSLSFWLFAGAAGLMMASLAIGEFAATGWMAYPPLSGIEYSPGVGVDYYIWALQISGLGTLLTGVNFFVTIIKMRAPGMSLMDMPIFTWTSLCTAVLIIASFPVLTATIAMLTLDRYFGFHFFTNDMGGSPMLYVNLIWTWGHPEVYILVLPAFGIYSEVVSTFSRKTLFGYKSMVYATIAITVLAFVVWLHHFFTMGAGANVNAFFGIMTMVIAIPTGVKIFSWLFTMYKGRITFTTPMLWTLGFLVTFGIGGLTGVLMAVPPADFLVHNSLFLIAHFHNVIIGGVVFGMFAGIIFYWPKMFGWKLNEAWGKAAFWFWFFGFYFAFMPLYILGFMGMTRRLNTYDNPEWDPYIAIAFFGSVLVAIGIACFVMQIVVGYLQRNDNLDLTGDPWDGRTLEWATSSPAPFYNFAHLPTINGIDTFWNDKENGVAYAKPTAYEDIHMPTNRAAGVVIAMFITVMGFGLIWHIWWLVVVMFIAAIISFIASSFTKKVDYYVPAAEVERIENERYAILEKHLKKD
;
A
#
# COMPACT_ATOMS: atom_id res chain seq x y z
N MET A 1 -6.03 -39.61 -4.16
CA MET A 1 -5.22 -38.38 -4.00
C MET A 1 -3.83 -38.79 -3.54
N SER A 2 -2.79 -38.21 -4.13
CA SER A 2 -1.41 -38.35 -3.64
C SER A 2 -1.32 -37.81 -2.21
N PHE A 3 -0.34 -38.29 -1.42
CA PHE A 3 -0.03 -37.72 -0.11
C PHE A 3 0.30 -36.21 -0.19
N LEU A 4 0.80 -35.74 -1.33
CA LEU A 4 1.10 -34.34 -1.62
C LEU A 4 0.03 -33.66 -2.48
N GLY A 5 -1.18 -34.23 -2.58
CA GLY A 5 -2.29 -33.63 -3.32
C GLY A 5 -2.01 -33.53 -4.82
N LYS A 6 -2.11 -32.32 -5.39
CA LYS A 6 -1.79 -32.00 -6.80
C LYS A 6 -0.29 -31.76 -7.05
N LEU A 7 0.54 -31.76 -6.02
CA LEU A 7 1.96 -31.42 -6.14
C LEU A 7 2.75 -32.63 -6.69
N GLY A 8 3.37 -32.43 -7.85
CA GLY A 8 4.17 -33.42 -8.58
C GLY A 8 5.42 -32.80 -9.22
N PRO A 9 6.29 -33.58 -9.90
CA PRO A 9 7.50 -33.06 -10.55
C PRO A 9 7.22 -32.08 -11.71
N ASP A 10 6.04 -32.20 -12.32
CA ASP A 10 5.51 -31.44 -13.45
C ASP A 10 5.08 -30.01 -13.10
N VAL A 11 5.07 -29.67 -11.80
CA VAL A 11 4.66 -28.33 -11.33
C VAL A 11 5.77 -27.29 -11.44
N ILE A 12 7.01 -27.70 -11.71
CA ILE A 12 8.12 -26.76 -11.87
C ILE A 12 8.03 -26.16 -13.28
N PRO A 13 7.95 -24.83 -13.42
CA PRO A 13 7.87 -24.19 -14.72
C PRO A 13 9.05 -24.56 -15.62
N HIS A 14 8.78 -24.87 -16.89
CA HIS A 14 9.81 -25.18 -17.89
C HIS A 14 10.27 -23.96 -18.70
N ASP A 15 9.60 -22.83 -18.53
CA ASP A 15 9.94 -21.58 -19.21
C ASP A 15 11.36 -21.11 -18.79
N PRO A 16 12.29 -20.89 -19.75
CA PRO A 16 13.65 -20.48 -19.42
C PRO A 16 13.76 -19.18 -18.63
N ILE A 17 12.88 -18.20 -18.87
CA ILE A 17 12.84 -16.91 -18.16
C ILE A 17 12.46 -17.14 -16.71
N VAL A 18 11.46 -18.00 -16.47
CA VAL A 18 11.03 -18.36 -15.12
C VAL A 18 12.12 -19.14 -14.39
N LEU A 19 12.73 -20.14 -15.04
CA LEU A 19 13.80 -20.95 -14.44
C LEU A 19 15.01 -20.11 -14.02
N VAL A 20 15.47 -19.19 -14.88
CA VAL A 20 16.58 -18.28 -14.54
C VAL A 20 16.20 -17.37 -13.38
N THR A 21 14.98 -16.83 -13.40
CA THR A 21 14.45 -15.99 -12.32
C THR A 21 14.42 -16.74 -10.98
N VAL A 22 13.88 -17.96 -10.98
CA VAL A 22 13.80 -18.83 -9.79
C VAL A 22 15.19 -19.18 -9.27
N ALA A 23 16.13 -19.53 -10.16
CA ALA A 23 17.52 -19.80 -9.78
C ALA A 23 18.17 -18.57 -9.11
N MET A 24 17.99 -17.37 -9.68
CA MET A 24 18.50 -16.12 -9.11
C MET A 24 17.84 -15.79 -7.77
N MET A 25 16.53 -16.03 -7.64
CA MET A 25 15.81 -15.87 -6.37
C MET A 25 16.33 -16.82 -5.28
N ILE A 26 16.56 -18.09 -5.61
CA ILE A 26 17.11 -19.09 -4.70
C ILE A 26 18.52 -18.68 -4.28
N LEU A 27 19.38 -18.29 -5.23
CA LEU A 27 20.74 -17.81 -4.93
C LEU A 27 20.72 -16.58 -4.04
N GLY A 28 19.83 -15.62 -4.31
CA GLY A 28 19.62 -14.45 -3.45
C GLY A 28 19.15 -14.83 -2.05
N GLY A 29 18.20 -15.76 -1.93
CA GLY A 29 17.71 -16.30 -0.66
C GLY A 29 18.82 -16.98 0.14
N ILE A 30 19.64 -17.80 -0.51
CA ILE A 30 20.82 -18.43 0.10
C ILE A 30 21.83 -17.38 0.56
N ALA A 31 22.11 -16.36 -0.26
CA ALA A 31 23.03 -15.28 0.10
C ALA A 31 22.55 -14.49 1.33
N VAL A 32 21.26 -14.17 1.41
CA VAL A 32 20.66 -13.50 2.58
C VAL A 32 20.71 -14.41 3.81
N PHE A 33 20.31 -15.69 3.68
CA PHE A 33 20.35 -16.66 4.77
C PHE A 33 21.77 -16.87 5.31
N ALA A 34 22.74 -17.04 4.40
CA ALA A 34 24.15 -17.17 4.73
C ALA A 34 24.69 -15.90 5.39
N GLY A 35 24.32 -14.71 4.89
CA GLY A 35 24.69 -13.43 5.49
C GLY A 35 24.17 -13.27 6.92
N ILE A 36 22.88 -13.54 7.15
CA ILE A 36 22.29 -13.48 8.50
C ILE A 36 22.99 -14.46 9.45
N THR A 37 23.29 -15.67 8.97
CA THR A 37 23.99 -16.70 9.74
C THR A 37 25.43 -16.32 10.05
N TYR A 38 26.18 -15.84 9.06
CA TYR A 38 27.57 -15.39 9.18
C TYR A 38 27.70 -14.22 10.16
N PHE A 39 26.82 -13.22 10.07
CA PHE A 39 26.80 -12.08 10.99
C PHE A 39 26.08 -12.37 12.33
N LYS A 40 25.64 -13.61 12.55
CA LYS A 40 24.93 -14.07 13.77
C LYS A 40 23.73 -13.20 14.16
N LYS A 41 22.95 -12.76 13.17
CA LYS A 41 21.83 -11.81 13.36
C LYS A 41 20.47 -12.48 13.62
N TRP A 42 20.38 -13.81 13.61
CA TRP A 42 19.13 -14.53 13.89
C TRP A 42 18.48 -14.14 15.22
N GLY A 43 19.24 -14.10 16.32
CA GLY A 43 18.71 -13.71 17.63
C GLY A 43 18.23 -12.26 17.66
N TYR A 44 18.95 -11.36 16.99
CA TYR A 44 18.54 -9.96 16.86
C TYR A 44 17.25 -9.83 16.05
N LEU A 45 17.16 -10.45 14.86
CA LEU A 45 15.96 -10.40 14.03
C LEU A 45 14.74 -10.98 14.76
N TRP A 46 14.90 -12.11 15.45
CA TRP A 46 13.81 -12.73 16.21
C TRP A 46 13.33 -11.82 17.34
N ASN A 47 14.24 -11.32 18.18
CA ASN A 47 13.89 -10.56 19.37
C ASN A 47 13.48 -9.12 19.09
N GLU A 48 14.03 -8.49 18.04
CA GLU A 48 13.82 -7.06 17.77
C GLU A 48 12.82 -6.77 16.65
N TRP A 49 12.65 -7.68 15.68
CA TRP A 49 11.84 -7.42 14.49
C TRP A 49 10.68 -8.40 14.37
N PHE A 50 10.96 -9.70 14.35
CA PHE A 50 9.91 -10.67 14.02
C PHE A 50 8.83 -10.83 15.08
N THR A 51 9.23 -10.73 16.34
CA THR A 51 8.30 -10.76 17.48
C THR A 51 7.87 -9.37 17.95
N SER A 52 8.30 -8.31 17.24
CA SER A 52 8.00 -6.94 17.61
C SER A 52 6.49 -6.66 17.53
N VAL A 53 6.01 -5.90 18.51
CA VAL A 53 4.67 -5.32 18.51
C VAL A 53 4.66 -3.80 18.29
N ASP A 54 5.84 -3.18 18.28
CA ASP A 54 6.02 -1.73 18.04
C ASP A 54 5.53 -1.35 16.63
N HIS A 55 4.53 -0.48 16.57
CA HIS A 55 3.96 0.06 15.34
C HIS A 55 5.00 0.63 14.36
N LYS A 56 6.08 1.24 14.84
CA LYS A 56 7.16 1.81 14.01
C LYS A 56 7.88 0.72 13.24
N LYS A 57 8.28 -0.35 13.94
CA LYS A 57 8.98 -1.49 13.35
C LYS A 57 8.08 -2.28 12.41
N ILE A 58 6.81 -2.50 12.79
CA ILE A 58 5.80 -3.12 11.92
C ILE A 58 5.63 -2.30 10.63
N GLY A 59 5.48 -0.98 10.75
CA GLY A 59 5.36 -0.10 9.59
C GLY A 59 6.59 -0.14 8.67
N ILE A 60 7.80 -0.14 9.23
CA ILE A 60 9.04 -0.31 8.46
C ILE A 60 9.04 -1.65 7.70
N MET A 61 8.64 -2.75 8.34
CA MET A 61 8.60 -4.06 7.66
C MET A 61 7.57 -4.09 6.52
N TYR A 62 6.40 -3.44 6.68
CA TYR A 62 5.44 -3.23 5.59
C TYR A 62 6.09 -2.52 4.40
N LEU A 63 6.80 -1.41 4.64
CA LEU A 63 7.51 -0.68 3.58
C LEU A 63 8.54 -1.55 2.87
N PHE A 64 9.33 -2.35 3.61
CA PHE A 64 10.33 -3.25 3.02
C PHE A 64 9.70 -4.29 2.10
N VAL A 65 8.66 -4.99 2.55
CA VAL A 65 7.96 -5.98 1.72
C VAL A 65 7.41 -5.30 0.46
N SER A 66 6.75 -4.16 0.60
CA SER A 66 6.17 -3.44 -0.54
C SER A 66 7.21 -2.91 -1.53
N ILE A 67 8.40 -2.48 -1.08
CA ILE A 67 9.49 -2.07 -1.98
C ILE A 67 10.03 -3.27 -2.77
N ILE A 68 10.16 -4.44 -2.13
CA ILE A 68 10.57 -5.67 -2.84
C ILE A 68 9.51 -6.07 -3.88
N MET A 69 8.23 -6.01 -3.49
CA MET A 69 7.11 -6.32 -4.38
C MET A 69 6.97 -5.29 -5.51
N LEU A 70 7.38 -4.03 -5.30
CA LEU A 70 7.46 -3.01 -6.35
C LEU A 70 8.47 -3.41 -7.43
N LEU A 71 9.62 -3.96 -7.06
CA LEU A 71 10.61 -4.43 -8.05
C LEU A 71 10.03 -5.56 -8.90
N ARG A 72 9.32 -6.52 -8.28
CA ARG A 72 8.61 -7.59 -8.99
C ARG A 72 7.53 -7.02 -9.92
N GLY A 73 6.61 -6.22 -9.38
CA GLY A 73 5.50 -5.65 -10.16
C GLY A 73 6.01 -4.78 -11.31
N PHE A 74 7.10 -4.05 -11.14
CA PHE A 74 7.69 -3.27 -12.22
C PHE A 74 8.43 -4.13 -13.26
N ALA A 75 9.10 -5.20 -12.85
CA ALA A 75 9.68 -6.16 -13.79
C ALA A 75 8.61 -6.70 -14.76
N ASP A 76 7.43 -7.08 -14.24
CA ASP A 76 6.29 -7.49 -15.05
C ASP A 76 5.82 -6.39 -16.01
N ALA A 77 5.76 -5.14 -15.54
CA ALA A 77 5.35 -4.01 -16.35
C ALA A 77 6.28 -3.80 -17.56
N ILE A 78 7.60 -3.86 -17.33
CA ILE A 78 8.59 -3.72 -18.40
C ILE A 78 8.53 -4.91 -19.35
N MET A 79 8.30 -6.12 -18.84
CA MET A 79 8.15 -7.32 -19.66
C MET A 79 6.93 -7.22 -20.59
N MET A 80 5.78 -6.80 -20.05
CA MET A 80 4.58 -6.58 -20.87
C MET A 80 4.78 -5.50 -21.94
N ARG A 81 5.49 -4.41 -21.61
CA ARG A 81 5.77 -3.33 -22.56
C ARG A 81 6.76 -3.77 -23.64
N LEU A 82 7.79 -4.52 -23.26
CA LEU A 82 8.74 -5.08 -24.20
C LEU A 82 8.06 -6.09 -25.14
N GLN A 83 7.16 -6.93 -24.62
CA GLN A 83 6.40 -7.87 -25.44
C GLN A 83 5.60 -7.13 -26.51
N LEU A 84 4.81 -6.13 -26.11
CA LEU A 84 4.04 -5.33 -27.07
C LEU A 84 4.93 -4.63 -28.11
N PHE A 85 6.09 -4.12 -27.70
CA PHE A 85 7.02 -3.48 -28.61
C PHE A 85 7.63 -4.45 -29.63
N LEU A 86 7.93 -5.69 -29.23
CA LEU A 86 8.53 -6.71 -30.10
C LEU A 86 7.50 -7.47 -30.94
N ALA A 87 6.28 -7.65 -30.44
CA ALA A 87 5.18 -8.38 -31.09
C ALA A 87 4.39 -7.55 -32.11
N LYS A 88 4.93 -6.40 -32.55
CA LYS A 88 4.29 -5.56 -33.57
C LYS A 88 4.07 -6.29 -34.90
N GLY A 89 3.02 -5.93 -35.63
CA GLY A 89 2.69 -6.53 -36.93
C GLY A 89 2.22 -7.99 -36.85
N GLY A 90 1.65 -8.40 -35.72
CA GLY A 90 1.19 -9.77 -35.48
C GLY A 90 2.33 -10.76 -35.17
N GLY A 91 3.51 -10.26 -34.77
CA GLY A 91 4.64 -11.10 -34.39
C GLY A 91 4.38 -11.86 -33.08
N GLU A 92 5.11 -12.96 -32.89
CA GLU A 92 5.01 -13.78 -31.67
C GLU A 92 5.61 -13.07 -30.43
N GLY A 93 6.57 -12.17 -30.64
CA GLY A 93 7.32 -11.54 -29.54
C GLY A 93 8.18 -12.56 -28.80
N TYR A 94 8.22 -12.48 -27.48
CA TYR A 94 8.96 -13.41 -26.61
C TYR A 94 8.13 -14.04 -25.49
N LEU A 95 6.93 -13.50 -25.19
CA LEU A 95 5.99 -14.05 -24.22
C LEU A 95 4.83 -14.73 -24.94
N HIS A 96 4.65 -16.02 -24.67
CA HIS A 96 3.46 -16.74 -25.07
C HIS A 96 2.19 -16.18 -24.37
N PRO A 97 1.00 -16.30 -24.98
CA PRO A 97 -0.24 -15.72 -24.44
C PRO A 97 -0.51 -16.09 -22.99
N GLU A 98 -0.40 -17.37 -22.64
CA GLU A 98 -0.63 -17.86 -21.28
C GLU A 98 0.31 -17.20 -20.25
N HIS A 99 1.61 -17.12 -20.55
CA HIS A 99 2.58 -16.46 -19.68
C HIS A 99 2.31 -14.94 -19.61
N TYR A 100 1.96 -14.30 -20.73
CA TYR A 100 1.56 -12.88 -20.73
C TYR A 100 0.35 -12.62 -19.83
N ASP A 101 -0.63 -13.53 -19.86
CA ASP A 101 -1.86 -13.43 -19.09
C ASP A 101 -1.63 -13.59 -17.59
N GLN A 102 -0.75 -14.51 -17.22
CA GLN A 102 -0.27 -14.65 -15.84
C GLN A 102 0.47 -13.40 -15.37
N ILE A 103 1.36 -12.84 -16.19
CA ILE A 103 2.15 -11.65 -15.86
C ILE A 103 1.25 -10.44 -15.61
N PHE A 104 0.31 -10.12 -16.52
CA PHE A 104 -0.54 -8.94 -16.30
C PHE A 104 -1.48 -9.12 -15.11
N THR A 105 -1.94 -10.36 -14.87
CA THR A 105 -2.79 -10.68 -13.73
C THR A 105 -2.02 -10.47 -12.44
N ALA A 106 -0.83 -11.05 -12.34
CA ALA A 106 -0.01 -10.95 -11.15
C ALA A 106 0.52 -9.52 -10.93
N HIS A 107 0.89 -8.79 -11.98
CA HIS A 107 1.25 -7.38 -11.92
C HIS A 107 0.15 -6.55 -11.23
N GLY A 108 -1.10 -6.67 -11.72
CA GLY A 108 -2.23 -5.93 -11.16
C GLY A 108 -2.46 -6.27 -9.69
N VAL A 109 -2.42 -7.56 -9.33
CA VAL A 109 -2.59 -7.99 -7.94
C VAL A 109 -1.46 -7.47 -7.05
N ILE A 110 -0.21 -7.56 -7.50
CA ILE A 110 0.93 -7.11 -6.71
C ILE A 110 0.93 -5.61 -6.49
N MET A 111 0.71 -4.82 -7.54
CA MET A 111 0.74 -3.37 -7.44
C MET A 111 -0.36 -2.82 -6.52
N ILE A 112 -1.56 -3.41 -6.53
CA ILE A 112 -2.68 -2.97 -5.69
C ILE A 112 -2.54 -3.50 -4.25
N PHE A 113 -2.43 -4.82 -4.09
CA PHE A 113 -2.55 -5.45 -2.78
C PHE A 113 -1.25 -5.50 -2.00
N PHE A 114 -0.09 -5.60 -2.67
CA PHE A 114 1.20 -5.83 -2.00
C PHE A 114 2.15 -4.64 -2.07
N VAL A 115 1.94 -3.73 -3.03
CA VAL A 115 2.66 -2.44 -3.10
C VAL A 115 1.82 -1.33 -2.51
N ALA A 116 0.72 -0.93 -3.15
CA ALA A 116 -0.04 0.25 -2.73
C ALA A 116 -0.61 0.12 -1.31
N MET A 117 -1.34 -0.96 -1.03
CA MET A 117 -1.90 -1.20 0.31
C MET A 117 -0.80 -1.31 1.38
N GLY A 118 0.27 -2.06 1.12
CA GLY A 118 1.36 -2.23 2.08
C GLY A 118 2.13 -0.94 2.37
N LEU A 119 2.38 -0.09 1.37
CA LEU A 119 2.97 1.24 1.58
C LEU A 119 2.07 2.15 2.40
N VAL A 120 0.77 2.18 2.08
CA VAL A 120 -0.24 2.97 2.80
C VAL A 120 -0.32 2.56 4.26
N VAL A 121 -0.52 1.26 4.53
CA VAL A 121 -0.62 0.72 5.88
C VAL A 121 0.70 0.89 6.64
N GLY A 122 1.84 0.78 5.98
CA GLY A 122 3.16 1.02 6.55
C GLY A 122 3.31 2.45 7.07
N LEU A 123 2.97 3.45 6.25
CA LEU A 123 3.04 4.85 6.64
C LEU A 123 2.00 5.23 7.71
N MET A 124 0.80 4.65 7.66
CA MET A 124 -0.20 4.78 8.73
C MET A 124 0.34 4.26 10.06
N ASN A 125 0.99 3.09 10.04
CA ASN A 125 1.65 2.52 11.21
C ASN A 125 2.73 3.43 11.77
N ILE A 126 3.60 3.99 10.94
CA ILE A 126 4.70 4.85 11.41
C ILE A 126 4.17 6.13 12.05
N SER A 127 3.24 6.82 11.39
CA SER A 127 2.95 8.23 11.72
C SER A 127 1.68 8.46 12.54
N VAL A 128 0.61 7.65 12.39
CA VAL A 128 -0.67 7.93 13.07
C VAL A 128 -0.53 7.95 14.60
N PRO A 129 0.08 6.94 15.27
CA PRO A 129 0.21 6.97 16.73
C PRO A 129 1.03 8.17 17.22
N LEU A 130 2.08 8.55 16.47
CA LEU A 130 2.89 9.73 16.76
C LEU A 130 2.08 11.03 16.62
N GLN A 131 1.28 11.15 15.57
CA GLN A 131 0.44 12.33 15.29
C GLN A 131 -0.66 12.55 16.33
N ILE A 132 -1.21 11.48 16.90
CA ILE A 132 -2.24 11.59 17.94
C ILE A 132 -1.67 11.64 19.36
N GLY A 133 -0.35 11.63 19.52
CA GLY A 133 0.32 11.65 20.83
C GLY A 133 0.15 10.35 21.64
N ALA A 134 -0.01 9.20 20.97
CA ALA A 134 -0.13 7.89 21.59
C ALA A 134 1.21 7.18 21.70
N ARG A 135 1.34 6.26 22.68
CA ARG A 135 2.55 5.44 22.87
C ARG A 135 2.62 4.23 21.94
N ASP A 136 1.48 3.69 21.53
CA ASP A 136 1.35 2.58 20.58
C ASP A 136 -0.08 2.55 19.99
N VAL A 137 -0.38 1.55 19.16
CA VAL A 137 -1.74 1.24 18.66
C VAL A 137 -2.60 0.50 19.70
N ALA A 138 -3.91 0.46 19.48
CA ALA A 138 -4.88 -0.17 20.39
C ALA A 138 -4.66 -1.67 20.57
N PHE A 139 -4.26 -2.37 19.50
CA PHE A 139 -4.03 -3.81 19.53
C PHE A 139 -2.65 -4.17 18.95
N PRO A 140 -1.56 -4.06 19.73
CA PRO A 140 -0.19 -4.28 19.23
C PRO A 140 0.07 -5.69 18.69
N LEU A 141 -0.47 -6.74 19.35
CA LEU A 141 -0.38 -8.11 18.85
C LEU A 141 -1.16 -8.32 17.55
N LEU A 142 -2.33 -7.69 17.44
CA LEU A 142 -3.16 -7.77 16.23
C LEU A 142 -2.42 -7.11 15.06
N ASN A 143 -1.74 -6.00 15.31
CA ASN A 143 -0.90 -5.31 14.33
C ASN A 143 0.23 -6.21 13.79
N SER A 144 0.92 -6.93 14.69
CA SER A 144 1.94 -7.91 14.31
C SER A 144 1.36 -9.06 13.48
N LEU A 145 0.21 -9.61 13.89
CA LEU A 145 -0.49 -10.66 13.14
C LEU A 145 -0.91 -10.17 11.74
N SER A 146 -1.47 -8.97 11.63
CA SER A 146 -1.87 -8.36 10.34
C SER A 146 -0.70 -8.27 9.37
N PHE A 147 0.46 -7.81 9.84
CA PHE A 147 1.67 -7.75 9.03
C PHE A 147 2.10 -9.12 8.54
N TRP A 148 2.14 -10.12 9.42
CA TRP A 148 2.60 -11.45 9.05
C TRP A 148 1.63 -12.20 8.12
N LEU A 149 0.32 -11.95 8.22
CA LEU A 149 -0.66 -12.43 7.25
C LEU A 149 -0.42 -11.81 5.86
N PHE A 150 -0.18 -10.50 5.82
CA PHE A 150 0.18 -9.79 4.58
C PHE A 150 1.48 -10.33 3.97
N ALA A 151 2.55 -10.47 4.77
CA ALA A 151 3.82 -10.98 4.31
C ALA A 151 3.74 -12.45 3.87
N GLY A 152 2.98 -13.28 4.59
CA GLY A 152 2.73 -14.67 4.22
C GLY A 152 1.95 -14.80 2.91
N ALA A 153 0.94 -13.95 2.70
CA ALA A 153 0.20 -13.87 1.44
C ALA A 153 1.07 -13.41 0.26
N ALA A 154 1.95 -12.41 0.48
CA ALA A 154 2.96 -12.03 -0.50
C ALA A 154 3.92 -13.20 -0.80
N GLY A 155 4.29 -13.97 0.22
CA GLY A 155 5.08 -15.20 0.06
C GLY A 155 4.38 -16.26 -0.81
N LEU A 156 3.07 -16.49 -0.60
CA LEU A 156 2.28 -17.41 -1.44
C LEU A 156 2.22 -16.94 -2.90
N MET A 157 2.00 -15.64 -3.11
CA MET A 157 2.05 -15.03 -4.44
C MET A 157 3.42 -15.24 -5.12
N MET A 158 4.51 -15.04 -4.39
CA MET A 158 5.85 -15.25 -4.95
C MET A 158 6.16 -16.73 -5.17
N ALA A 159 5.60 -17.63 -4.36
CA ALA A 159 5.77 -19.07 -4.52
C ALA A 159 5.13 -19.60 -5.80
N SER A 160 4.03 -18.99 -6.28
CA SER A 160 3.37 -19.40 -7.53
C SER A 160 4.25 -19.21 -8.77
N LEU A 161 5.31 -18.38 -8.68
CA LEU A 161 6.29 -18.23 -9.76
C LEU A 161 7.23 -19.44 -9.86
N ALA A 162 7.48 -20.13 -8.74
CA ALA A 162 8.42 -21.25 -8.67
C ALA A 162 7.73 -22.62 -8.65
N ILE A 163 6.49 -22.67 -8.15
CA ILE A 163 5.74 -23.91 -7.94
C ILE A 163 4.33 -23.70 -8.50
N GLY A 164 4.06 -24.33 -9.64
CA GLY A 164 2.82 -24.18 -10.40
C GLY A 164 2.84 -22.92 -11.26
N GLU A 165 1.74 -22.19 -11.23
CA GLU A 165 1.48 -21.01 -12.05
C GLU A 165 0.60 -20.02 -11.28
N PHE A 166 0.49 -18.78 -11.77
CA PHE A 166 -0.47 -17.82 -11.23
C PHE A 166 -1.74 -17.74 -12.08
N ALA A 167 -2.79 -17.08 -11.57
CA ALA A 167 -4.04 -16.91 -12.32
C ALA A 167 -3.80 -16.16 -13.64
N ALA A 168 -4.38 -16.66 -14.73
CA ALA A 168 -4.38 -16.01 -16.06
C ALA A 168 -5.71 -15.31 -16.37
N THR A 169 -6.41 -14.83 -15.34
CA THR A 169 -7.82 -14.36 -15.44
C THR A 169 -8.00 -12.86 -15.25
N GLY A 170 -6.90 -12.11 -15.12
CA GLY A 170 -6.87 -10.73 -14.66
C GLY A 170 -7.08 -10.59 -13.16
N TRP A 171 -6.68 -9.42 -12.63
CA TRP A 171 -6.57 -9.15 -11.19
C TRP A 171 -7.89 -9.20 -10.39
N MET A 172 -9.03 -9.24 -11.08
CA MET A 172 -10.35 -9.42 -10.45
C MET A 172 -10.92 -10.83 -10.61
N ALA A 173 -10.22 -11.74 -11.29
CA ALA A 173 -10.61 -13.15 -11.48
C ALA A 173 -12.10 -13.37 -11.83
N TYR A 174 -12.56 -12.75 -12.91
CA TYR A 174 -13.97 -12.81 -13.29
C TYR A 174 -14.42 -14.23 -13.68
N PRO A 175 -15.54 -14.73 -13.13
CA PRO A 175 -16.31 -15.80 -13.71
C PRO A 175 -16.90 -15.37 -15.07
N PRO A 176 -17.12 -16.31 -16.00
CA PRO A 176 -16.92 -17.75 -15.83
C PRO A 176 -15.45 -18.18 -15.98
N LEU A 177 -14.56 -17.33 -16.49
CA LEU A 177 -13.16 -17.69 -16.80
C LEU A 177 -12.38 -18.23 -15.59
N SER A 178 -12.62 -17.70 -14.39
CA SER A 178 -12.00 -18.18 -13.14
C SER A 178 -12.63 -19.45 -12.56
N GLY A 179 -13.70 -19.97 -13.15
CA GLY A 179 -14.32 -21.25 -12.76
C GLY A 179 -13.42 -22.46 -13.08
N ILE A 180 -13.68 -23.58 -12.40
CA ILE A 180 -12.86 -24.80 -12.56
C ILE A 180 -12.95 -25.41 -13.97
N GLU A 181 -14.05 -25.15 -14.69
CA GLU A 181 -14.27 -25.62 -16.07
C GLU A 181 -13.30 -24.96 -17.07
N TYR A 182 -13.09 -23.64 -16.94
CA TYR A 182 -12.25 -22.87 -17.86
C TYR A 182 -10.80 -22.72 -17.38
N SER A 183 -10.59 -22.66 -16.06
CA SER A 183 -9.27 -22.55 -15.43
C SER A 183 -9.06 -23.70 -14.42
N PRO A 184 -8.79 -24.94 -14.88
CA PRO A 184 -8.64 -26.11 -14.00
C PRO A 184 -7.36 -26.10 -13.17
N GLY A 185 -6.36 -25.31 -13.60
CA GLY A 185 -5.07 -25.15 -12.93
C GLY A 185 -5.16 -24.49 -11.54
N VAL A 186 -4.03 -24.52 -10.83
CA VAL A 186 -3.92 -23.99 -9.45
C VAL A 186 -3.77 -22.46 -9.39
N GLY A 187 -3.59 -21.79 -10.53
CA GLY A 187 -3.33 -20.35 -10.57
C GLY A 187 -4.42 -19.49 -9.91
N VAL A 188 -5.70 -19.81 -10.16
CA VAL A 188 -6.83 -19.13 -9.51
C VAL A 188 -6.87 -19.45 -8.01
N ASP A 189 -6.42 -20.64 -7.60
CA ASP A 189 -6.39 -21.02 -6.19
C ASP A 189 -5.31 -20.23 -5.43
N TYR A 190 -4.14 -19.98 -6.05
CA TYR A 190 -3.14 -19.04 -5.53
C TYR A 190 -3.72 -17.64 -5.34
N TYR A 191 -4.45 -17.13 -6.33
CA TYR A 191 -5.14 -15.83 -6.25
C TYR A 191 -6.10 -15.78 -5.06
N ILE A 192 -6.97 -16.80 -4.93
CA ILE A 192 -7.97 -16.91 -3.87
C ILE A 192 -7.32 -16.85 -2.49
N TRP A 193 -6.37 -17.75 -2.21
CA TRP A 193 -5.85 -17.89 -0.86
C TRP A 193 -4.84 -16.80 -0.48
N ALA A 194 -4.10 -16.26 -1.45
CA ALA A 194 -3.26 -15.09 -1.20
C ALA A 194 -4.13 -13.88 -0.78
N LEU A 195 -5.21 -13.60 -1.50
CA LEU A 195 -6.09 -12.48 -1.18
C LEU A 195 -6.94 -12.72 0.06
N GLN A 196 -7.41 -13.93 0.32
CA GLN A 196 -8.20 -14.22 1.51
C GLN A 196 -7.39 -14.06 2.80
N ILE A 197 -6.13 -14.54 2.79
CA ILE A 197 -5.20 -14.40 3.93
C ILE A 197 -4.80 -12.94 4.12
N SER A 198 -4.42 -12.25 3.04
CA SER A 198 -4.07 -10.82 3.09
C SER A 198 -5.25 -9.96 3.56
N GLY A 199 -6.46 -10.24 3.03
CA GLY A 199 -7.69 -9.53 3.35
C GLY A 199 -8.09 -9.66 4.83
N LEU A 200 -7.85 -10.81 5.46
CA LEU A 200 -7.99 -10.95 6.92
C LEU A 200 -7.05 -10.00 7.64
N GLY A 201 -5.77 -9.94 7.26
CA GLY A 201 -4.81 -9.00 7.84
C GLY A 201 -5.23 -7.54 7.67
N THR A 202 -5.69 -7.15 6.49
CA THR A 202 -6.16 -5.79 6.21
C THR A 202 -7.38 -5.41 7.04
N LEU A 203 -8.37 -6.31 7.17
CA LEU A 203 -9.54 -6.06 8.00
C LEU A 203 -9.16 -5.81 9.47
N LEU A 204 -8.27 -6.64 10.02
CA LEU A 204 -7.75 -6.47 11.38
C LEU A 204 -7.01 -5.14 11.55
N THR A 205 -6.24 -4.72 10.55
CA THR A 205 -5.59 -3.40 10.52
C THR A 205 -6.62 -2.27 10.55
N GLY A 206 -7.68 -2.35 9.75
CA GLY A 206 -8.76 -1.35 9.74
C GLY A 206 -9.41 -1.18 11.12
N VAL A 207 -9.77 -2.29 11.78
CA VAL A 207 -10.31 -2.28 13.15
C VAL A 207 -9.32 -1.65 14.13
N ASN A 208 -8.03 -2.00 14.02
CA ASN A 208 -7.00 -1.50 14.92
C ASN A 208 -6.84 0.02 14.83
N PHE A 209 -6.68 0.57 13.62
CA PHE A 209 -6.53 2.02 13.45
C PHE A 209 -7.81 2.80 13.78
N PHE A 210 -8.98 2.25 13.49
CA PHE A 210 -10.24 2.88 13.90
C PHE A 210 -10.30 3.06 15.42
N VAL A 211 -10.03 2.00 16.19
CA VAL A 211 -10.05 2.07 17.66
C VAL A 211 -8.92 2.98 18.17
N THR A 212 -7.71 2.87 17.62
CA THR A 212 -6.56 3.69 18.01
C THR A 212 -6.87 5.18 17.87
N ILE A 213 -7.34 5.61 16.69
CA ILE A 213 -7.62 7.02 16.42
C ILE A 213 -8.78 7.54 17.29
N ILE A 214 -9.78 6.73 17.60
CA ILE A 214 -10.94 7.18 18.38
C ILE A 214 -10.68 7.18 19.89
N LYS A 215 -9.89 6.23 20.41
CA LYS A 215 -9.76 5.97 21.85
C LYS A 215 -8.42 6.30 22.48
N MET A 216 -7.34 6.43 21.69
CA MET A 216 -5.98 6.61 22.24
C MET A 216 -5.36 7.99 21.98
N ARG A 217 -6.16 8.97 21.54
CA ARG A 217 -5.68 10.34 21.37
C ARG A 217 -5.19 10.95 22.68
N ALA A 218 -4.16 11.79 22.56
CA ALA A 218 -3.67 12.62 23.63
C ALA A 218 -4.78 13.51 24.24
N PRO A 219 -4.69 13.81 25.55
CA PRO A 219 -5.67 14.65 26.22
C PRO A 219 -5.76 16.04 25.58
N GLY A 220 -6.98 16.56 25.44
CA GLY A 220 -7.27 17.85 24.81
C GLY A 220 -7.46 17.79 23.29
N MET A 221 -7.04 16.71 22.61
CA MET A 221 -7.24 16.57 21.16
C MET A 221 -8.68 16.17 20.82
N SER A 222 -9.49 17.13 20.38
CA SER A 222 -10.79 16.83 19.78
C SER A 222 -10.62 16.21 18.38
N LEU A 223 -11.69 15.62 17.84
CA LEU A 223 -11.67 15.11 16.46
C LEU A 223 -11.26 16.20 15.45
N MET A 224 -11.74 17.43 15.64
CA MET A 224 -11.44 18.55 14.74
C MET A 224 -10.10 19.25 15.03
N ASP A 225 -9.27 18.65 15.88
CA ASP A 225 -7.88 19.08 16.11
C ASP A 225 -6.86 18.07 15.59
N MET A 226 -7.30 16.95 15.01
CA MET A 226 -6.38 15.95 14.45
C MET A 226 -5.74 16.44 13.14
N PRO A 227 -4.47 16.07 12.86
CA PRO A 227 -3.85 16.28 11.55
C PRO A 227 -4.67 15.66 10.40
N ILE A 228 -4.52 16.18 9.19
CA ILE A 228 -5.33 15.69 8.05
C ILE A 228 -4.93 14.26 7.69
N PHE A 229 -3.66 13.88 7.81
CA PHE A 229 -3.25 12.49 7.61
C PHE A 229 -3.95 11.52 8.58
N THR A 230 -4.17 11.92 9.83
CA THR A 230 -4.94 11.12 10.79
C THR A 230 -6.42 11.03 10.40
N TRP A 231 -7.03 12.11 9.92
CA TRP A 231 -8.43 12.09 9.42
C TRP A 231 -8.61 11.19 8.20
N THR A 232 -7.70 11.26 7.23
CA THR A 232 -7.77 10.41 6.04
C THR A 232 -7.50 8.95 6.39
N SER A 233 -6.61 8.68 7.35
CA SER A 233 -6.38 7.34 7.91
C SER A 233 -7.61 6.79 8.64
N LEU A 234 -8.34 7.62 9.39
CA LEU A 234 -9.60 7.23 10.02
C LEU A 234 -10.67 6.85 8.99
N CYS A 235 -10.83 7.68 7.95
CA CYS A 235 -11.76 7.40 6.87
C CYS A 235 -11.40 6.11 6.11
N THR A 236 -10.10 5.90 5.89
CA THR A 236 -9.56 4.66 5.30
C THR A 236 -9.89 3.44 6.16
N ALA A 237 -9.70 3.53 7.48
CA ALA A 237 -10.07 2.46 8.41
C ALA A 237 -11.57 2.12 8.35
N VAL A 238 -12.45 3.13 8.26
CA VAL A 238 -13.89 2.94 8.09
C VAL A 238 -14.21 2.23 6.78
N LEU A 239 -13.61 2.67 5.66
CA LEU A 239 -13.79 2.02 4.36
C LEU A 239 -13.32 0.57 4.38
N ILE A 240 -12.17 0.27 5.00
CA ILE A 240 -11.66 -1.10 5.14
C ILE A 240 -12.68 -1.98 5.88
N ILE A 241 -13.15 -1.54 7.05
CA ILE A 241 -14.10 -2.31 7.87
C ILE A 241 -15.39 -2.61 7.11
N ALA A 242 -15.88 -1.65 6.32
CA ALA A 242 -17.15 -1.77 5.61
C ALA A 242 -17.04 -2.53 4.27
N SER A 243 -15.90 -2.49 3.58
CA SER A 243 -15.75 -3.05 2.22
C SER A 243 -15.08 -4.42 2.17
N PHE A 244 -14.08 -4.69 3.01
CA PHE A 244 -13.34 -5.97 2.97
C PHE A 244 -14.19 -7.22 3.24
N PRO A 245 -15.23 -7.19 4.11
CA PRO A 245 -16.12 -8.33 4.26
C PRO A 245 -16.78 -8.76 2.94
N VAL A 246 -17.04 -7.83 2.01
CA VAL A 246 -17.60 -8.13 0.69
C VAL A 246 -16.58 -8.91 -0.16
N LEU A 247 -15.31 -8.50 -0.16
CA LEU A 247 -14.23 -9.25 -0.83
C LEU A 247 -14.11 -10.67 -0.25
N THR A 248 -14.06 -10.77 1.08
CA THR A 248 -13.96 -12.05 1.80
C THR A 248 -15.08 -13.01 1.42
N ALA A 249 -16.33 -12.52 1.38
CA ALA A 249 -17.48 -13.33 0.99
C ALA A 249 -17.47 -13.70 -0.49
N THR A 250 -17.09 -12.77 -1.38
CA THR A 250 -17.06 -12.99 -2.83
C THR A 250 -16.02 -14.04 -3.22
N ILE A 251 -14.81 -13.93 -2.68
CA ILE A 251 -13.73 -14.91 -2.90
C ILE A 251 -14.07 -16.25 -2.23
N ALA A 252 -14.71 -16.25 -1.07
CA ALA A 252 -15.18 -17.49 -0.44
C ALA A 252 -16.22 -18.21 -1.31
N MET A 253 -17.20 -17.49 -1.88
CA MET A 253 -18.17 -18.07 -2.82
C MET A 253 -17.49 -18.63 -4.07
N LEU A 254 -16.50 -17.93 -4.63
CA LEU A 254 -15.71 -18.43 -5.78
C LEU A 254 -14.91 -19.69 -5.40
N THR A 255 -14.39 -19.75 -4.18
CA THR A 255 -13.71 -20.93 -3.65
C THR A 255 -14.68 -22.10 -3.55
N LEU A 256 -15.91 -21.89 -3.06
CA LEU A 256 -16.93 -22.93 -2.96
C LEU A 256 -17.33 -23.48 -4.32
N ASP A 257 -17.48 -22.62 -5.33
CA ASP A 257 -17.74 -23.04 -6.72
C ASP A 257 -16.60 -23.93 -7.24
N ARG A 258 -15.34 -23.55 -7.00
CA ARG A 258 -14.16 -24.30 -7.48
C ARG A 258 -13.88 -25.60 -6.71
N TYR A 259 -14.10 -25.61 -5.39
CA TYR A 259 -13.64 -26.70 -4.51
C TYR A 259 -14.74 -27.73 -4.22
N PHE A 260 -15.97 -27.26 -4.09
CA PHE A 260 -17.10 -28.07 -3.61
C PHE A 260 -18.23 -28.18 -4.64
N GLY A 261 -18.06 -27.61 -5.83
CA GLY A 261 -19.06 -27.68 -6.91
C GLY A 261 -20.34 -26.91 -6.59
N PHE A 262 -20.22 -25.79 -5.89
CA PHE A 262 -21.34 -24.86 -5.72
C PHE A 262 -21.61 -24.14 -7.05
N HIS A 263 -22.76 -23.47 -7.13
CA HIS A 263 -23.25 -22.82 -8.34
C HIS A 263 -23.60 -21.34 -8.08
N PHE A 264 -22.70 -20.59 -7.42
CA PHE A 264 -22.93 -19.15 -7.20
C PHE A 264 -22.74 -18.36 -8.50
N PHE A 265 -21.65 -18.61 -9.21
CA PHE A 265 -21.22 -17.83 -10.38
C PHE A 265 -21.05 -18.67 -11.65
N THR A 266 -21.46 -19.94 -11.62
CA THR A 266 -21.45 -20.84 -12.78
C THR A 266 -22.47 -20.41 -13.84
N ASN A 267 -22.30 -20.89 -15.08
CA ASN A 267 -23.24 -20.62 -16.18
C ASN A 267 -24.48 -21.53 -16.13
N ASP A 268 -24.38 -22.66 -15.44
CA ASP A 268 -25.41 -23.68 -15.32
C ASP A 268 -26.05 -23.68 -13.92
N MET A 269 -27.07 -24.53 -13.74
CA MET A 269 -27.67 -24.84 -12.44
C MET A 269 -28.17 -23.63 -11.63
N GLY A 270 -28.43 -22.50 -12.30
CA GLY A 270 -28.96 -21.27 -11.69
C GLY A 270 -27.92 -20.26 -11.22
N GLY A 271 -26.62 -20.50 -11.45
CA GLY A 271 -25.55 -19.55 -11.13
C GLY A 271 -25.59 -18.27 -11.98
N SER A 272 -24.89 -17.23 -11.52
CA SER A 272 -24.81 -15.95 -12.23
C SER A 272 -23.42 -15.33 -12.19
N PRO A 273 -22.65 -15.34 -13.31
CA PRO A 273 -21.37 -14.64 -13.38
C PRO A 273 -21.46 -13.13 -13.15
N MET A 274 -22.59 -12.51 -13.54
CA MET A 274 -22.82 -11.07 -13.35
C MET A 274 -22.92 -10.69 -11.86
N LEU A 275 -23.38 -11.61 -11.01
CA LEU A 275 -23.42 -11.40 -9.56
C LEU A 275 -22.02 -11.18 -8.99
N TYR A 276 -21.03 -11.97 -9.44
CA TYR A 276 -19.63 -11.80 -9.04
C TYR A 276 -19.14 -10.39 -9.37
N VAL A 277 -19.36 -9.93 -10.60
CA VAL A 277 -18.87 -8.62 -11.05
C VAL A 277 -19.50 -7.49 -10.22
N ASN A 278 -20.79 -7.59 -9.88
CA ASN A 278 -21.42 -6.62 -9.00
C ASN A 278 -20.80 -6.62 -7.58
N LEU A 279 -20.63 -7.81 -6.98
CA LEU A 279 -20.09 -7.94 -5.62
C LEU A 279 -18.63 -7.51 -5.53
N ILE A 280 -17.78 -7.96 -6.46
CA ILE A 280 -16.35 -7.64 -6.42
C ILE A 280 -16.12 -6.13 -6.56
N TRP A 281 -16.90 -5.41 -7.36
CA TRP A 281 -16.77 -3.96 -7.47
C TRP A 281 -17.39 -3.18 -6.31
N THR A 282 -18.38 -3.75 -5.63
CA THR A 282 -18.89 -3.20 -4.36
C THR A 282 -17.75 -3.08 -3.34
N TRP A 283 -16.74 -3.96 -3.40
CA TRP A 283 -15.46 -3.78 -2.69
C TRP A 283 -14.44 -2.95 -3.49
N GLY A 284 -14.25 -3.27 -4.78
CA GLY A 284 -13.12 -2.81 -5.57
C GLY A 284 -13.09 -1.31 -5.82
N HIS A 285 -14.25 -0.64 -5.82
CA HIS A 285 -14.27 0.81 -5.92
C HIS A 285 -13.97 1.54 -4.59
N PRO A 286 -14.56 1.15 -3.44
CA PRO A 286 -14.06 1.61 -2.14
C PRO A 286 -12.54 1.40 -1.94
N GLU A 287 -11.98 0.29 -2.44
CA GLU A 287 -10.55 -0.01 -2.36
C GLU A 287 -9.68 1.10 -2.97
N VAL A 288 -10.05 1.66 -4.13
CA VAL A 288 -9.23 2.71 -4.74
C VAL A 288 -9.20 3.98 -3.88
N TYR A 289 -10.24 4.23 -3.08
CA TYR A 289 -10.25 5.32 -2.10
C TYR A 289 -9.47 5.00 -0.84
N ILE A 290 -9.46 3.74 -0.40
CA ILE A 290 -8.60 3.25 0.70
C ILE A 290 -7.13 3.56 0.39
N LEU A 291 -6.73 3.45 -0.88
CA LEU A 291 -5.36 3.75 -1.31
C LEU A 291 -5.08 5.27 -1.40
N VAL A 292 -6.00 6.06 -1.96
CA VAL A 292 -5.73 7.47 -2.26
C VAL A 292 -5.93 8.41 -1.07
N LEU A 293 -6.82 8.08 -0.12
CA LEU A 293 -7.11 8.96 1.01
C LEU A 293 -5.88 9.19 1.91
N PRO A 294 -5.10 8.16 2.30
CA PRO A 294 -3.88 8.37 3.09
C PRO A 294 -2.83 9.17 2.30
N ALA A 295 -2.70 8.94 0.98
CA ALA A 295 -1.83 9.75 0.13
C ALA A 295 -2.21 11.23 0.14
N PHE A 296 -3.51 11.55 0.06
CA PHE A 296 -4.02 12.92 0.25
C PHE A 296 -3.67 13.50 1.62
N GLY A 297 -3.67 12.67 2.65
CA GLY A 297 -3.20 13.06 3.97
C GLY A 297 -1.73 13.49 3.96
N ILE A 298 -0.87 12.67 3.34
CA ILE A 298 0.57 12.96 3.23
C ILE A 298 0.80 14.26 2.47
N TYR A 299 0.11 14.47 1.34
CA TYR A 299 0.22 15.73 0.61
C TYR A 299 -0.21 16.94 1.44
N SER A 300 -1.24 16.81 2.28
CA SER A 300 -1.63 17.88 3.20
C SER A 300 -0.52 18.24 4.18
N GLU A 301 0.11 17.25 4.81
CA GLU A 301 1.21 17.49 5.74
C GLU A 301 2.41 18.10 5.02
N VAL A 302 2.85 17.51 3.91
CA VAL A 302 3.98 17.98 3.09
C VAL A 302 3.78 19.42 2.59
N VAL A 303 2.60 19.73 2.04
CA VAL A 303 2.31 21.10 1.55
C VAL A 303 2.33 22.10 2.69
N SER A 304 1.78 21.77 3.86
CA SER A 304 1.76 22.67 5.01
C SER A 304 3.17 22.94 5.55
N THR A 305 4.00 21.89 5.67
CA THR A 305 5.38 21.98 6.15
C THR A 305 6.25 22.80 5.19
N PHE A 306 6.32 22.42 3.91
CA PHE A 306 7.24 23.06 2.98
C PHE A 306 6.72 24.39 2.41
N SER A 307 5.46 24.75 2.64
CA SER A 307 4.95 26.12 2.39
C SER A 307 5.04 27.02 3.62
N ARG A 308 5.41 26.48 4.78
CA ARG A 308 5.49 27.17 6.09
C ARG A 308 4.21 27.93 6.45
N LYS A 309 3.05 27.29 6.24
CA LYS A 309 1.74 27.89 6.42
C LYS A 309 0.75 26.87 6.96
N THR A 310 -0.21 27.34 7.75
CA THR A 310 -1.39 26.56 8.13
C THR A 310 -2.13 26.07 6.90
N LEU A 311 -2.67 24.86 6.98
CA LEU A 311 -3.42 24.27 5.88
C LEU A 311 -4.69 25.09 5.62
N PHE A 312 -4.85 25.55 4.38
CA PHE A 312 -6.03 26.32 3.98
C PHE A 312 -7.27 25.42 3.96
N GLY A 313 -8.36 25.89 4.59
CA GLY A 313 -9.64 25.19 4.51
C GLY A 313 -9.69 23.85 5.26
N TYR A 314 -8.97 23.69 6.38
CA TYR A 314 -8.93 22.46 7.18
C TYR A 314 -10.31 21.78 7.36
N LYS A 315 -11.31 22.52 7.86
CA LYS A 315 -12.68 21.99 8.06
C LYS A 315 -13.30 21.48 6.76
N SER A 316 -13.14 22.23 5.66
CA SER A 316 -13.62 21.83 4.34
C SER A 316 -12.92 20.57 3.85
N MET A 317 -11.63 20.39 4.12
CA MET A 317 -10.89 19.18 3.77
C MET A 317 -11.35 17.96 4.58
N VAL A 318 -11.66 18.13 5.87
CA VAL A 318 -12.23 17.07 6.70
C VAL A 318 -13.60 16.65 6.16
N TYR A 319 -14.52 17.60 5.92
CA TYR A 319 -15.84 17.28 5.36
C TYR A 319 -15.76 16.68 3.96
N ALA A 320 -14.84 17.13 3.11
CA ALA A 320 -14.60 16.52 1.81
C ALA A 320 -14.15 15.05 1.95
N THR A 321 -13.29 14.74 2.92
CA THR A 321 -12.83 13.38 3.19
C THR A 321 -13.98 12.48 3.66
N ILE A 322 -14.85 12.99 4.54
CA ILE A 322 -16.05 12.27 4.99
C ILE A 322 -17.03 12.05 3.83
N ALA A 323 -17.23 13.06 2.98
CA ALA A 323 -18.10 12.94 1.81
C ALA A 323 -17.60 11.86 0.83
N ILE A 324 -16.29 11.80 0.56
CA ILE A 324 -15.69 10.72 -0.25
C ILE A 324 -15.95 9.36 0.40
N THR A 325 -15.79 9.24 1.71
CA THR A 325 -16.00 7.99 2.46
C THR A 325 -17.41 7.45 2.28
N VAL A 326 -18.42 8.32 2.39
CA VAL A 326 -19.83 7.91 2.20
C VAL A 326 -20.12 7.61 0.74
N LEU A 327 -19.69 8.49 -0.17
CA LEU A 327 -20.00 8.37 -1.59
C LEU A 327 -19.31 7.17 -2.27
N ALA A 328 -18.17 6.71 -1.75
CA ALA A 328 -17.46 5.54 -2.25
C ALA A 328 -18.36 4.28 -2.33
N PHE A 329 -19.40 4.20 -1.51
CA PHE A 329 -20.35 3.09 -1.47
C PHE A 329 -21.57 3.27 -2.38
N VAL A 330 -21.63 4.26 -3.28
CA VAL A 330 -22.80 4.48 -4.16
C VAL A 330 -22.43 4.70 -5.63
N VAL A 331 -21.28 4.19 -6.05
CA VAL A 331 -20.70 4.47 -7.39
C VAL A 331 -20.12 3.24 -8.10
N TRP A 332 -20.04 2.07 -7.44
CA TRP A 332 -19.30 0.91 -7.97
C TRP A 332 -19.79 0.39 -9.33
N LEU A 333 -21.05 0.62 -9.69
CA LEU A 333 -21.61 0.15 -10.96
C LEU A 333 -20.93 0.76 -12.19
N HIS A 334 -20.26 1.91 -12.06
CA HIS A 334 -19.57 2.52 -13.20
C HIS A 334 -18.47 1.64 -13.79
N HIS A 335 -18.01 0.61 -13.08
CA HIS A 335 -17.01 -0.34 -13.61
C HIS A 335 -17.58 -1.32 -14.63
N PHE A 336 -18.91 -1.32 -14.81
CA PHE A 336 -19.59 -2.26 -15.68
C PHE A 336 -20.87 -1.68 -16.29
N PHE A 337 -20.86 -0.39 -16.67
CA PHE A 337 -21.97 0.22 -17.42
C PHE A 337 -22.37 -0.57 -18.68
N THR A 338 -21.41 -1.27 -19.27
CA THR A 338 -21.55 -2.11 -20.47
C THR A 338 -22.18 -3.48 -20.23
N MET A 339 -22.54 -3.83 -19.00
CA MET A 339 -23.13 -5.14 -18.66
C MET A 339 -24.66 -5.21 -18.83
N GLY A 340 -25.26 -4.24 -19.51
CA GLY A 340 -26.68 -4.27 -19.88
C GLY A 340 -27.66 -3.80 -18.80
N ALA A 341 -27.19 -3.08 -17.77
CA ALA A 341 -28.10 -2.41 -16.84
C ALA A 341 -28.96 -1.35 -17.56
N GLY A 342 -30.17 -1.10 -17.05
CA GLY A 342 -31.10 -0.13 -17.65
C GLY A 342 -30.56 1.31 -17.60
N ALA A 343 -31.06 2.17 -18.51
CA ALA A 343 -30.59 3.55 -18.65
C ALA A 343 -30.68 4.37 -17.34
N ASN A 344 -31.73 4.18 -16.55
CA ASN A 344 -31.91 4.86 -15.26
C ASN A 344 -30.83 4.48 -14.25
N VAL A 345 -30.41 3.22 -14.22
CA VAL A 345 -29.37 2.73 -13.31
C VAL A 345 -28.02 3.32 -13.73
N ASN A 346 -27.68 3.26 -15.02
CA ASN A 346 -26.46 3.85 -15.56
C ASN A 346 -26.41 5.37 -15.31
N ALA A 347 -27.53 6.08 -15.50
CA ALA A 347 -27.62 7.51 -15.24
C ALA A 347 -27.41 7.85 -13.76
N PHE A 348 -28.04 7.12 -12.84
CA PHE A 348 -27.87 7.33 -11.40
C PHE A 348 -26.40 7.16 -10.99
N PHE A 349 -25.79 6.02 -11.32
CA PHE A 349 -24.40 5.74 -10.94
C PHE A 349 -23.40 6.66 -11.64
N GLY A 350 -23.66 7.06 -12.89
CA GLY A 350 -22.86 8.07 -13.58
C GLY A 350 -22.90 9.43 -12.87
N ILE A 351 -24.10 9.91 -12.50
CA ILE A 351 -24.26 11.17 -11.75
C ILE A 351 -23.55 11.10 -10.40
N MET A 352 -23.77 10.04 -9.62
CA MET A 352 -23.14 9.88 -8.31
C MET A 352 -21.61 9.84 -8.42
N THR A 353 -21.07 9.23 -9.47
CA THR A 353 -19.62 9.21 -9.73
C THR A 353 -19.08 10.61 -10.03
N MET A 354 -19.80 11.41 -10.82
CA MET A 354 -19.42 12.81 -11.08
C MET A 354 -19.50 13.67 -9.82
N VAL A 355 -20.46 13.42 -8.92
CA VAL A 355 -20.58 14.16 -7.64
C VAL A 355 -19.34 13.96 -6.76
N ILE A 356 -18.70 12.79 -6.77
CA ILE A 356 -17.46 12.55 -5.99
C ILE A 356 -16.29 13.44 -6.44
N ALA A 357 -16.30 13.93 -7.67
CA ALA A 357 -15.26 14.85 -8.14
C ALA A 357 -15.22 16.16 -7.34
N ILE A 358 -16.36 16.60 -6.77
CA ILE A 358 -16.47 17.88 -6.04
C ILE A 358 -15.62 17.86 -4.75
N PRO A 359 -15.79 16.90 -3.81
CA PRO A 359 -14.91 16.80 -2.65
C PRO A 359 -13.42 16.75 -2.99
N THR A 360 -13.07 16.01 -4.04
CA THR A 360 -11.67 15.87 -4.48
C THR A 360 -11.13 17.20 -5.02
N GLY A 361 -11.92 17.92 -5.81
CA GLY A 361 -11.59 19.25 -6.29
C GLY A 361 -11.35 20.24 -5.15
N VAL A 362 -12.21 20.26 -4.12
CA VAL A 362 -12.04 21.10 -2.92
C VAL A 362 -10.67 20.87 -2.28
N LYS A 363 -10.20 19.62 -2.22
CA LYS A 363 -8.86 19.30 -1.67
C LYS A 363 -7.74 19.84 -2.54
N ILE A 364 -7.81 19.69 -3.88
CA ILE A 364 -6.82 20.25 -4.82
C ILE A 364 -6.70 21.77 -4.63
N PHE A 365 -7.81 22.50 -4.62
CA PHE A 365 -7.77 23.94 -4.39
C PHE A 365 -7.26 24.31 -3.01
N SER A 366 -7.56 23.53 -1.98
CA SER A 366 -7.06 23.75 -0.62
C SER A 366 -5.52 23.64 -0.56
N TRP A 367 -4.91 22.66 -1.23
CA TRP A 367 -3.45 22.57 -1.35
C TRP A 367 -2.86 23.76 -2.12
N LEU A 368 -3.47 24.15 -3.24
CA LEU A 368 -3.04 25.33 -4.01
C LEU A 368 -3.08 26.62 -3.19
N PHE A 369 -4.16 26.85 -2.42
CA PHE A 369 -4.28 28.02 -1.55
C PHE A 369 -3.42 27.96 -0.28
N THR A 370 -2.98 26.77 0.13
CA THR A 370 -1.96 26.62 1.18
C THR A 370 -0.60 27.07 0.65
N MET A 371 -0.23 26.69 -0.57
CA MET A 371 0.99 27.18 -1.21
C MET A 371 0.95 28.68 -1.52
N TYR A 372 -0.24 29.21 -1.88
CA TYR A 372 -0.42 30.63 -2.15
C TYR A 372 -0.05 31.50 -0.95
N LYS A 373 0.82 32.49 -1.19
CA LYS A 373 1.42 33.37 -0.16
C LYS A 373 2.22 32.63 0.93
N GLY A 374 2.58 31.37 0.71
CA GLY A 374 3.56 30.64 1.52
C GLY A 374 5.01 30.90 1.08
N ARG A 375 5.97 30.27 1.75
CA ARG A 375 7.39 30.24 1.35
C ARG A 375 7.78 28.82 0.97
N ILE A 376 7.61 28.50 -0.32
CA ILE A 376 7.77 27.13 -0.82
C ILE A 376 9.25 26.75 -0.89
N THR A 377 9.61 25.68 -0.18
CA THR A 377 10.94 25.06 -0.28
C THR A 377 10.85 23.82 -1.19
N PHE A 378 11.60 23.83 -2.30
CA PHE A 378 11.58 22.73 -3.30
C PHE A 378 12.46 21.55 -2.89
N THR A 379 12.05 20.89 -1.80
CA THR A 379 12.59 19.59 -1.38
C THR A 379 11.98 18.44 -2.19
N THR A 380 12.59 17.25 -2.16
CA THR A 380 12.09 16.07 -2.88
C THR A 380 10.62 15.75 -2.55
N PRO A 381 10.15 15.71 -1.27
CA PRO A 381 8.72 15.50 -0.97
C PRO A 381 7.80 16.55 -1.61
N MET A 382 8.24 17.82 -1.66
CA MET A 382 7.46 18.88 -2.28
C MET A 382 7.38 18.73 -3.80
N LEU A 383 8.45 18.25 -4.46
CA LEU A 383 8.43 17.96 -5.90
C LEU A 383 7.43 16.84 -6.24
N TRP A 384 7.43 15.74 -5.48
CA TRP A 384 6.42 14.69 -5.63
C TRP A 384 5.00 15.22 -5.49
N THR A 385 4.80 16.17 -4.57
CA THR A 385 3.48 16.80 -4.37
C THR A 385 3.08 17.71 -5.53
N LEU A 386 4.02 18.46 -6.11
CA LEU A 386 3.76 19.26 -7.31
C LEU A 386 3.46 18.39 -8.52
N GLY A 387 4.22 17.30 -8.69
CA GLY A 387 3.96 16.29 -9.72
C GLY A 387 2.56 15.69 -9.57
N PHE A 388 2.18 15.33 -8.35
CA PHE A 388 0.83 14.88 -8.01
C PHE A 388 -0.26 15.85 -8.46
N LEU A 389 -0.17 17.13 -8.10
CA LEU A 389 -1.22 18.11 -8.42
C LEU A 389 -1.49 18.20 -9.92
N VAL A 390 -0.44 18.10 -10.74
CA VAL A 390 -0.56 18.13 -12.21
C VAL A 390 -1.08 16.79 -12.74
N THR A 391 -0.44 15.68 -12.36
CA THR A 391 -0.73 14.35 -12.88
C THR A 391 -2.12 13.88 -12.46
N PHE A 392 -2.42 13.95 -11.16
CA PHE A 392 -3.74 13.59 -10.63
C PHE A 392 -4.85 14.55 -11.12
N GLY A 393 -4.55 15.82 -11.35
CA GLY A 393 -5.49 16.76 -11.98
C GLY A 393 -5.94 16.28 -13.37
N ILE A 394 -4.99 15.88 -14.22
CA ILE A 394 -5.29 15.32 -15.55
C ILE A 394 -6.03 13.98 -15.42
N GLY A 395 -5.58 13.09 -14.53
CA GLY A 395 -6.24 11.80 -14.29
C GLY A 395 -7.68 11.96 -13.81
N GLY A 396 -7.95 12.92 -12.93
CA GLY A 396 -9.30 13.24 -12.45
C GLY A 396 -10.22 13.70 -13.58
N LEU A 397 -9.73 14.55 -14.50
CA LEU A 397 -10.50 14.99 -15.67
C LEU A 397 -10.90 13.83 -16.59
N THR A 398 -9.98 12.90 -16.86
CA THR A 398 -10.30 11.72 -17.68
C THR A 398 -11.24 10.76 -16.96
N GLY A 399 -11.19 10.68 -15.63
CA GLY A 399 -12.14 9.89 -14.83
C GLY A 399 -13.56 10.42 -14.88
N VAL A 400 -13.73 11.75 -14.79
CA VAL A 400 -15.04 12.39 -14.94
C VAL A 400 -15.64 12.13 -16.33
N LEU A 401 -14.81 12.11 -17.38
CA LEU A 401 -15.26 11.72 -18.73
C LEU A 401 -15.80 10.28 -18.76
N MET A 402 -15.10 9.32 -18.15
CA MET A 402 -15.55 7.92 -18.10
C MET A 402 -16.72 7.69 -17.15
N ALA A 403 -17.01 8.61 -16.23
CA ALA A 403 -18.22 8.56 -15.43
C ALA A 403 -19.50 8.80 -16.25
N VAL A 404 -19.38 9.27 -17.49
CA VAL A 404 -20.50 9.49 -18.42
C VAL A 404 -20.74 8.19 -19.22
N PRO A 405 -21.86 7.46 -18.99
CA PRO A 405 -22.04 6.13 -19.58
C PRO A 405 -21.93 6.08 -21.12
N PRO A 406 -22.49 7.03 -21.90
CA PRO A 406 -22.29 7.05 -23.35
C PRO A 406 -20.82 7.17 -23.79
N ALA A 407 -19.99 7.87 -23.02
CA ALA A 407 -18.56 7.94 -23.29
C ALA A 407 -17.88 6.63 -22.88
N ASP A 408 -18.21 6.09 -21.70
CA ASP A 408 -17.68 4.80 -21.22
C ASP A 408 -17.94 3.69 -22.24
N PHE A 409 -19.12 3.63 -22.86
CA PHE A 409 -19.42 2.62 -23.89
C PHE A 409 -18.40 2.57 -25.04
N LEU A 410 -17.72 3.69 -25.34
CA LEU A 410 -16.70 3.75 -26.38
C LEU A 410 -15.29 3.41 -25.87
N VAL A 411 -14.98 3.74 -24.61
CA VAL A 411 -13.63 3.61 -24.04
C VAL A 411 -13.51 2.48 -23.02
N HIS A 412 -14.61 1.79 -22.70
CA HIS A 412 -14.66 0.69 -21.76
C HIS A 412 -13.70 -0.41 -22.20
N ASN A 413 -12.80 -0.81 -21.29
CA ASN A 413 -11.72 -1.78 -21.54
C ASN A 413 -10.69 -1.41 -22.63
N SER A 414 -10.77 -0.21 -23.22
CA SER A 414 -9.69 0.28 -24.09
C SER A 414 -8.45 0.67 -23.29
N LEU A 415 -7.34 0.97 -23.97
CA LEU A 415 -6.15 1.51 -23.31
C LEU A 415 -6.39 2.87 -22.64
N PHE A 416 -7.48 3.57 -22.96
CA PHE A 416 -7.89 4.81 -22.28
C PHE A 416 -8.19 4.55 -20.79
N LEU A 417 -8.88 3.45 -20.48
CA LEU A 417 -9.16 3.04 -19.10
C LEU A 417 -7.86 2.78 -18.33
N ILE A 418 -6.91 2.07 -18.95
CA ILE A 418 -5.60 1.79 -18.35
C ILE A 418 -4.83 3.09 -18.12
N ALA A 419 -4.82 3.98 -19.10
CA ALA A 419 -4.17 5.28 -19.02
C ALA A 419 -4.74 6.12 -17.87
N HIS A 420 -6.07 6.20 -17.76
CA HIS A 420 -6.76 6.88 -16.66
C HIS A 420 -6.35 6.30 -15.30
N PHE A 421 -6.54 5.00 -15.13
CA PHE A 421 -6.34 4.38 -13.82
C PHE A 421 -4.87 4.47 -13.36
N HIS A 422 -3.90 4.28 -14.27
CA HIS A 422 -2.50 4.47 -13.94
C HIS A 422 -2.17 5.94 -13.64
N ASN A 423 -2.83 6.90 -14.29
CA ASN A 423 -2.64 8.31 -14.01
C ASN A 423 -3.03 8.64 -12.56
N VAL A 424 -4.20 8.16 -12.10
CA VAL A 424 -4.65 8.42 -10.73
C VAL A 424 -3.93 7.59 -9.68
N ILE A 425 -3.53 6.34 -9.96
CA ILE A 425 -2.80 5.50 -9.00
C ILE A 425 -1.32 5.91 -8.90
N ILE A 426 -0.62 6.08 -10.02
CA ILE A 426 0.80 6.46 -9.96
C ILE A 426 0.91 7.90 -9.44
N GLY A 427 0.17 8.83 -10.04
CA GLY A 427 0.20 10.24 -9.66
C GLY A 427 -0.38 10.50 -8.26
N GLY A 428 -1.48 9.83 -7.89
CA GLY A 428 -2.18 10.05 -6.63
C GLY A 428 -1.69 9.20 -5.46
N VAL A 429 -1.32 7.94 -5.68
CA VAL A 429 -0.91 7.01 -4.61
C VAL A 429 0.60 6.87 -4.58
N VAL A 430 1.23 6.39 -5.65
CA VAL A 430 2.67 6.03 -5.65
C VAL A 430 3.54 7.26 -5.37
N PHE A 431 3.27 8.40 -6.02
CA PHE A 431 3.99 9.64 -5.74
C PHE A 431 3.83 10.09 -4.28
N GLY A 432 2.64 9.88 -3.69
CA GLY A 432 2.34 10.22 -2.32
C GLY A 432 3.07 9.32 -1.34
N MET A 433 3.19 8.02 -1.67
CA MET A 433 3.98 7.08 -0.89
C MET A 433 5.47 7.44 -0.95
N PHE A 434 6.02 7.80 -2.11
CA PHE A 434 7.41 8.28 -2.19
C PHE A 434 7.62 9.58 -1.40
N ALA A 435 6.69 10.53 -1.51
CA ALA A 435 6.72 11.76 -0.69
C ALA A 435 6.74 11.42 0.80
N GLY A 436 5.85 10.52 1.25
CA GLY A 436 5.73 10.10 2.65
C GLY A 436 6.94 9.33 3.16
N ILE A 437 7.48 8.39 2.38
CA ILE A 437 8.70 7.65 2.74
C ILE A 437 9.85 8.63 2.96
N ILE A 438 10.05 9.58 2.04
CA ILE A 438 11.16 10.54 2.14
C ILE A 438 10.93 11.54 3.28
N PHE A 439 9.69 12.00 3.46
CA PHE A 439 9.31 12.93 4.53
C PHE A 439 9.52 12.31 5.92
N TYR A 440 9.06 11.08 6.14
CA TYR A 440 9.18 10.38 7.42
C TYR A 440 10.48 9.57 7.59
N TRP A 441 11.37 9.55 6.59
CA TRP A 441 12.63 8.81 6.65
C TRP A 441 13.49 9.14 7.88
N PRO A 442 13.70 10.43 8.24
CA PRO A 442 14.47 10.77 9.44
C PRO A 442 13.82 10.26 10.72
N LYS A 443 12.48 10.25 10.77
CA LYS A 443 11.74 9.74 11.93
C LYS A 443 11.90 8.23 12.10
N MET A 444 12.02 7.49 11.01
CA MET A 444 12.27 6.04 11.03
C MET A 444 13.72 5.66 11.35
N PHE A 445 14.69 6.39 10.77
CA PHE A 445 16.10 5.95 10.76
C PHE A 445 17.10 6.93 11.38
N GLY A 446 16.70 8.15 11.71
CA GLY A 446 17.55 9.16 12.39
C GLY A 446 18.42 10.00 11.45
N TRP A 447 18.24 9.92 10.14
CA TRP A 447 19.03 10.67 9.15
C TRP A 447 18.21 11.01 7.91
N LYS A 448 18.66 11.97 7.10
CA LYS A 448 17.98 12.41 5.87
C LYS A 448 18.48 11.68 4.62
N LEU A 449 17.56 11.30 3.73
CA LEU A 449 17.92 10.75 2.42
C LEU A 449 18.68 11.76 1.54
N ASN A 450 19.45 11.23 0.57
CA ASN A 450 20.19 12.07 -0.37
C ASN A 450 19.23 12.83 -1.30
N GLU A 451 19.35 14.15 -1.34
CA GLU A 451 18.42 15.00 -2.08
C GLU A 451 18.65 14.97 -3.61
N ALA A 452 19.90 14.79 -4.07
CA ALA A 452 20.22 14.79 -5.50
C ALA A 452 19.64 13.56 -6.20
N TRP A 453 19.82 12.37 -5.62
CA TRP A 453 19.22 11.13 -6.14
C TRP A 453 17.70 11.13 -6.00
N GLY A 454 17.15 11.75 -4.95
CA GLY A 454 15.70 11.94 -4.80
C GLY A 454 15.09 12.79 -5.92
N LYS A 455 15.73 13.90 -6.27
CA LYS A 455 15.33 14.75 -7.40
C LYS A 455 15.46 14.04 -8.75
N ALA A 456 16.53 13.27 -8.94
CA ALA A 456 16.70 12.45 -10.14
C ALA A 456 15.58 11.42 -10.26
N ALA A 457 15.28 10.68 -9.18
CA ALA A 457 14.20 9.72 -9.13
C ALA A 457 12.86 10.38 -9.51
N PHE A 458 12.54 11.53 -8.91
CA PHE A 458 11.34 12.29 -9.23
C PHE A 458 11.24 12.62 -10.73
N TRP A 459 12.28 13.21 -11.34
CA TRP A 459 12.20 13.64 -12.74
C TRP A 459 12.08 12.47 -13.72
N PHE A 460 12.81 11.38 -13.49
CA PHE A 460 12.69 10.18 -14.31
C PHE A 460 11.32 9.52 -14.18
N TRP A 461 10.75 9.47 -12.98
CA TRP A 461 9.38 9.00 -12.75
C TRP A 461 8.35 9.91 -13.42
N PHE A 462 8.47 11.23 -13.24
CA PHE A 462 7.52 12.21 -13.75
C PHE A 462 7.48 12.17 -15.28
N PHE A 463 8.61 12.39 -15.95
CA PHE A 463 8.64 12.35 -17.42
C PHE A 463 8.39 10.95 -17.97
N GLY A 464 8.95 9.91 -17.33
CA GLY A 464 8.73 8.52 -17.71
C GLY A 464 7.26 8.14 -17.67
N PHE A 465 6.51 8.58 -16.65
CA PHE A 465 5.07 8.39 -16.58
C PHE A 465 4.34 9.02 -17.78
N TYR A 466 4.62 10.28 -18.11
CA TYR A 466 3.94 10.93 -19.24
C TYR A 466 4.25 10.25 -20.57
N PHE A 467 5.51 9.89 -20.82
CA PHE A 467 5.86 9.12 -22.03
C PHE A 467 5.23 7.72 -22.04
N ALA A 468 5.10 7.06 -20.88
CA ALA A 468 4.56 5.71 -20.78
C ALA A 468 3.04 5.66 -21.00
N PHE A 469 2.30 6.63 -20.45
CA PHE A 469 0.83 6.54 -20.33
C PHE A 469 0.06 7.54 -21.20
N MET A 470 0.62 8.70 -21.57
CA MET A 470 -0.09 9.62 -22.47
C MET A 470 -0.39 9.03 -23.85
N PRO A 471 0.53 8.27 -24.49
CA PRO A 471 0.23 7.60 -25.76
C PRO A 471 -0.94 6.62 -25.64
N LEU A 472 -1.17 6.05 -24.46
CA LEU A 472 -2.23 5.07 -24.24
C LEU A 472 -3.64 5.68 -24.25
N TYR A 473 -3.77 6.97 -23.89
CA TYR A 473 -5.04 7.68 -24.10
C TYR A 473 -5.39 7.77 -25.59
N ILE A 474 -4.39 8.08 -26.43
CA ILE A 474 -4.56 8.16 -27.88
C ILE A 474 -4.89 6.77 -28.44
N LEU A 475 -4.10 5.75 -28.09
CA LEU A 475 -4.36 4.37 -28.51
C LEU A 475 -5.73 3.87 -28.08
N GLY A 476 -6.19 4.25 -26.88
CA GLY A 476 -7.52 3.93 -26.39
C GLY A 476 -8.64 4.55 -27.24
N PHE A 477 -8.45 5.76 -27.76
CA PHE A 477 -9.37 6.38 -28.73
C PHE A 477 -9.27 5.75 -30.13
N MET A 478 -8.10 5.25 -30.51
CA MET A 478 -7.89 4.52 -31.76
C MET A 478 -8.41 3.08 -31.72
N GLY A 479 -9.02 2.65 -30.60
CA GLY A 479 -9.66 1.34 -30.46
C GLY A 479 -8.75 0.22 -29.94
N MET A 480 -7.51 0.50 -29.54
CA MET A 480 -6.66 -0.53 -28.95
C MET A 480 -7.22 -0.95 -27.58
N THR A 481 -7.52 -2.25 -27.45
CA THR A 481 -8.08 -2.82 -26.23
C THR A 481 -7.01 -3.34 -25.28
N ARG A 482 -7.35 -3.47 -24.00
CA ARG A 482 -6.43 -4.01 -22.99
C ARG A 482 -6.15 -5.50 -23.18
N ARG A 483 -5.02 -5.97 -22.62
CA ARG A 483 -4.64 -7.40 -22.51
C ARG A 483 -4.38 -8.11 -23.83
N LEU A 484 -4.17 -7.36 -24.91
CA LEU A 484 -3.58 -7.93 -26.13
C LEU A 484 -2.09 -8.20 -25.88
N ASN A 485 -1.60 -9.37 -26.28
CA ASN A 485 -0.19 -9.74 -26.22
C ASN A 485 0.55 -9.50 -27.56
N THR A 486 -0.19 -9.27 -28.64
CA THR A 486 0.27 -8.92 -30.00
C THR A 486 -0.77 -8.04 -30.69
N TYR A 487 -0.39 -7.33 -31.74
CA TYR A 487 -1.28 -6.49 -32.54
C TYR A 487 -0.77 -6.32 -33.97
N ASP A 488 -1.67 -6.12 -34.93
CA ASP A 488 -1.38 -6.06 -36.37
C ASP A 488 -1.61 -4.67 -36.99
N ASN A 489 -2.09 -3.68 -36.21
CA ASN A 489 -2.33 -2.31 -36.69
C ASN A 489 -1.03 -1.46 -36.70
N PRO A 490 -0.51 -1.07 -37.88
CA PRO A 490 0.73 -0.30 -37.96
C PRO A 490 0.62 1.14 -37.41
N GLU A 491 -0.59 1.71 -37.33
CA GLU A 491 -0.79 3.06 -36.80
C GLU A 491 -0.50 3.15 -35.30
N TRP A 492 -0.49 2.01 -34.59
CA TRP A 492 -0.23 1.93 -33.16
C TRP A 492 1.26 1.91 -32.80
N ASP A 493 2.12 1.52 -33.75
CA ASP A 493 3.56 1.31 -33.54
C ASP A 493 4.29 2.50 -32.90
N PRO A 494 4.12 3.76 -33.37
CA PRO A 494 4.83 4.89 -32.79
C PRO A 494 4.47 5.11 -31.32
N TYR A 495 3.20 4.92 -30.97
CA TYR A 495 2.70 5.13 -29.61
C TYR A 495 3.16 4.04 -28.66
N ILE A 496 3.22 2.78 -29.11
CA ILE A 496 3.76 1.67 -28.32
C ILE A 496 5.27 1.84 -28.09
N ALA A 497 6.02 2.30 -29.09
CA ALA A 497 7.44 2.61 -28.95
C ALA A 497 7.71 3.72 -27.92
N ILE A 498 6.92 4.81 -27.96
CA ILE A 498 7.00 5.89 -26.96
C ILE A 498 6.62 5.37 -25.57
N ALA A 499 5.58 4.55 -25.47
CA ALA A 499 5.15 3.96 -24.21
C ALA A 499 6.25 3.07 -23.58
N PHE A 500 6.94 2.27 -24.41
CA PHE A 500 8.08 1.48 -23.98
C PHE A 500 9.25 2.36 -23.52
N PHE A 501 9.60 3.41 -24.27
CA PHE A 501 10.62 4.37 -23.85
C PHE A 501 10.28 5.01 -22.49
N GLY A 502 9.03 5.42 -22.27
CA GLY A 502 8.59 5.92 -20.97
C GLY A 502 8.77 4.90 -19.84
N SER A 503 8.49 3.62 -20.10
CA SER A 503 8.71 2.55 -19.12
C SER A 503 10.20 2.41 -18.75
N VAL A 504 11.13 2.57 -19.70
CA VAL A 504 12.58 2.56 -19.43
C VAL A 504 12.98 3.75 -18.55
N LEU A 505 12.41 4.94 -18.78
CA LEU A 505 12.66 6.09 -17.91
C LEU A 505 12.16 5.85 -16.47
N VAL A 506 11.00 5.22 -16.30
CA VAL A 506 10.51 4.83 -14.97
C VAL A 506 11.45 3.82 -14.31
N ALA A 507 12.04 2.88 -15.06
CA ALA A 507 13.03 1.94 -14.55
C ALA A 507 14.26 2.67 -13.98
N ILE A 508 14.75 3.69 -14.70
CA ILE A 508 15.83 4.56 -14.23
C ILE A 508 15.39 5.32 -12.98
N GLY A 509 14.15 5.80 -12.92
CA GLY A 509 13.58 6.44 -11.73
C GLY A 509 13.57 5.54 -10.49
N ILE A 510 13.20 4.27 -10.65
CA ILE A 510 13.28 3.25 -9.57
C ILE A 510 14.73 3.01 -9.16
N ALA A 511 15.64 2.86 -10.12
CA ALA A 511 17.06 2.72 -9.82
C ALA A 511 17.61 3.93 -9.04
N CYS A 512 17.23 5.16 -9.42
CA CYS A 512 17.58 6.37 -8.68
C CYS A 512 17.02 6.37 -7.25
N PHE A 513 15.80 5.88 -7.04
CA PHE A 513 15.22 5.75 -5.70
C PHE A 513 15.99 4.74 -4.83
N VAL A 514 16.39 3.59 -5.39
CA VAL A 514 17.24 2.63 -4.67
C VAL A 514 18.60 3.27 -4.34
N MET A 515 19.20 3.96 -5.31
CA MET A 515 20.47 4.68 -5.10
C MET A 515 20.34 5.80 -4.06
N GLN A 516 19.19 6.45 -3.96
CA GLN A 516 18.90 7.45 -2.92
C GLN A 516 19.05 6.86 -1.53
N ILE A 517 18.53 5.65 -1.31
CA ILE A 517 18.62 4.92 -0.03
C ILE A 517 20.07 4.48 0.22
N VAL A 518 20.73 3.89 -0.78
CA VAL A 518 22.11 3.39 -0.65
C VAL A 518 23.09 4.53 -0.32
N VAL A 519 23.08 5.59 -1.12
CA VAL A 519 23.97 6.75 -0.92
C VAL A 519 23.63 7.48 0.36
N GLY A 520 22.34 7.62 0.67
CA GLY A 520 21.89 8.18 1.94
C GLY A 520 22.42 7.41 3.15
N TYR A 521 22.39 6.07 3.11
CA TYR A 521 22.95 5.24 4.18
C TYR A 521 24.46 5.38 4.33
N LEU A 522 25.19 5.49 3.21
CA LEU A 522 26.64 5.73 3.22
C LEU A 522 26.98 7.10 3.81
N GLN A 523 26.14 8.11 3.56
CA GLN A 523 26.29 9.49 4.03
C GLN A 523 25.50 9.78 5.33
N ARG A 524 25.01 8.75 6.03
CA ARG A 524 24.09 8.93 7.15
C ARG A 524 24.66 9.76 8.30
N ASN A 525 25.97 9.63 8.56
CA ASN A 525 26.63 10.31 9.66
C ASN A 525 26.73 11.83 9.42
N ASP A 526 26.76 12.25 8.15
CA ASP A 526 26.81 13.66 7.76
C ASP A 526 25.42 14.31 7.73
N ASN A 527 24.36 13.48 7.71
CA ASN A 527 22.98 13.89 7.50
C ASN A 527 22.05 13.46 8.65
N LEU A 528 22.59 13.28 9.86
CA LEU A 528 21.82 12.93 11.04
C LEU A 528 20.78 14.01 11.38
N ASP A 529 19.61 13.58 11.80
CA ASP A 529 18.62 14.43 12.44
C ASP A 529 18.86 14.42 13.95
N LEU A 530 19.38 15.54 14.47
CA LEU A 530 19.80 15.68 15.86
C LEU A 530 18.76 16.41 16.72
N THR A 531 17.72 16.98 16.11
CA THR A 531 16.66 17.70 16.82
C THR A 531 15.41 16.84 16.98
N GLY A 532 15.14 15.95 16.02
CA GLY A 532 13.86 15.26 15.89
C GLY A 532 12.88 15.96 14.94
N ASP A 533 13.23 17.18 14.53
CA ASP A 533 12.47 18.05 13.62
C ASP A 533 13.37 18.57 12.48
N PRO A 534 13.63 17.75 11.45
CA PRO A 534 14.57 18.08 10.38
C PRO A 534 13.97 19.02 9.31
N TRP A 535 12.65 19.22 9.35
CA TRP A 535 11.90 19.94 8.34
C TRP A 535 11.26 21.22 8.86
N ASP A 536 11.40 21.52 10.16
CA ASP A 536 10.59 22.52 10.85
C ASP A 536 9.09 22.17 10.67
N GLY A 537 8.70 20.99 11.13
CA GLY A 537 7.37 20.41 11.02
C GLY A 537 6.36 21.01 12.00
N ARG A 538 5.07 20.76 11.75
CA ARG A 538 3.97 21.39 12.50
C ARG A 538 3.31 20.49 13.54
N THR A 539 3.38 19.19 13.32
CA THR A 539 2.63 18.15 14.04
C THR A 539 3.50 17.41 15.06
N LEU A 540 2.87 16.62 15.93
CA LEU A 540 3.48 16.03 17.13
C LEU A 540 4.57 14.99 16.85
N GLU A 541 4.58 14.35 15.68
CA GLU A 541 5.63 13.37 15.37
C GLU A 541 7.03 14.02 15.36
N TRP A 542 7.12 15.31 15.04
CA TRP A 542 8.34 16.10 15.03
C TRP A 542 8.76 16.57 16.43
N ALA A 543 7.88 16.46 17.43
CA ALA A 543 8.17 16.78 18.82
C ALA A 543 8.95 15.68 19.56
N THR A 544 9.22 14.55 18.91
CA THR A 544 9.98 13.40 19.47
C THR A 544 11.37 13.31 18.86
N SER A 545 12.28 12.51 19.42
CA SER A 545 13.60 12.26 18.83
C SER A 545 13.51 11.59 17.44
N SER A 546 14.62 11.55 16.73
CA SER A 546 14.77 10.81 15.46
C SER A 546 15.94 9.82 15.57
N PRO A 547 15.70 8.51 15.56
CA PRO A 547 14.40 7.84 15.58
C PRO A 547 13.60 8.12 16.86
N ALA A 548 12.28 7.97 16.80
CA ALA A 548 11.42 8.07 17.99
C ALA A 548 11.72 6.94 18.99
N PRO A 549 11.65 7.18 20.31
CA PRO A 549 11.88 6.13 21.30
C PRO A 549 10.76 5.09 21.22
N PHE A 550 11.00 3.89 21.78
CA PHE A 550 10.03 2.78 21.68
C PHE A 550 8.68 3.10 22.34
N TYR A 551 8.64 4.01 23.32
CA TYR A 551 7.42 4.50 23.97
C TYR A 551 6.82 5.77 23.34
N ASN A 552 7.42 6.30 22.27
CA ASN A 552 7.09 7.57 21.59
C ASN A 552 7.25 8.82 22.47
N PHE A 553 6.38 9.00 23.47
CA PHE A 553 6.32 10.15 24.35
C PHE A 553 6.47 9.73 25.82
N ALA A 554 7.44 10.32 26.51
CA ALA A 554 7.64 10.09 27.94
C ALA A 554 6.43 10.57 28.75
N HIS A 555 5.98 11.80 28.50
CA HIS A 555 4.70 12.35 28.98
C HIS A 555 3.76 12.57 27.80
N LEU A 556 2.48 12.24 28.01
CA LEU A 556 1.48 12.50 26.98
C LEU A 556 1.34 14.01 26.77
N PRO A 557 1.44 14.51 25.53
CA PRO A 557 1.29 15.92 25.25
C PRO A 557 -0.15 16.36 25.56
N THR A 558 -0.34 17.59 26.03
CA THR A 558 -1.67 18.18 26.18
C THR A 558 -1.94 19.06 24.97
N ILE A 559 -3.01 18.78 24.23
CA ILE A 559 -3.25 19.38 22.91
C ILE A 559 -4.27 20.50 23.02
N ASN A 560 -3.92 21.65 22.43
CA ASN A 560 -4.74 22.85 22.39
C ASN A 560 -4.87 23.35 20.92
N GLY A 561 -5.42 22.49 20.06
CA GLY A 561 -5.62 22.76 18.64
C GLY A 561 -4.66 22.02 17.71
N ILE A 562 -4.90 22.13 16.41
CA ILE A 562 -4.22 21.34 15.37
C ILE A 562 -2.70 21.55 15.28
N ASP A 563 -2.25 22.81 15.38
CA ASP A 563 -0.83 23.19 15.23
C ASP A 563 -0.17 23.37 16.61
N THR A 564 -0.54 22.56 17.61
CA THR A 564 -0.03 22.70 19.00
C THR A 564 1.51 22.75 19.04
N PHE A 565 2.20 21.81 18.38
CA PHE A 565 3.67 21.80 18.36
C PHE A 565 4.28 23.04 17.70
N TRP A 566 3.65 23.56 16.64
CA TRP A 566 4.09 24.81 16.01
C TRP A 566 3.95 26.00 16.97
N ASN A 567 2.81 26.13 17.64
CA ASN A 567 2.57 27.20 18.60
C ASN A 567 3.53 27.09 19.80
N ASP A 568 3.83 25.88 20.27
CA ASP A 568 4.79 25.66 21.35
C ASP A 568 6.20 26.07 20.95
N LYS A 569 6.59 25.90 19.67
CA LYS A 569 7.87 26.40 19.14
C LYS A 569 7.90 27.93 19.13
N GLU A 570 6.85 28.58 18.64
CA GLU A 570 6.75 30.05 18.62
C GLU A 570 6.76 30.66 20.03
N ASN A 571 6.16 29.97 21.00
CA ASN A 571 6.12 30.40 22.40
C ASN A 571 7.38 30.00 23.20
N GLY A 572 8.33 29.28 22.60
CA GLY A 572 9.58 28.87 23.26
C GLY A 572 9.41 27.77 24.32
N VAL A 573 8.32 27.01 24.28
CA VAL A 573 7.99 25.95 25.27
C VAL A 573 8.03 24.52 24.70
N ALA A 574 8.24 24.36 23.38
CA ALA A 574 8.22 23.06 22.69
C ALA A 574 9.20 22.00 23.24
N TYR A 575 10.30 22.43 23.84
CA TYR A 575 11.35 21.54 24.36
C TYR A 575 11.56 21.71 25.87
N ALA A 576 10.52 22.13 26.60
CA ALA A 576 10.60 22.23 28.05
C ALA A 576 10.89 20.87 28.68
N LYS A 577 11.93 20.81 29.52
CA LYS A 577 12.30 19.57 30.22
C LYS A 577 11.31 19.30 31.36
N PRO A 578 10.70 18.11 31.42
CA PRO A 578 9.85 17.71 32.55
C PRO A 578 10.62 17.71 33.87
N THR A 579 9.93 17.97 34.97
CA THR A 579 10.51 17.97 36.32
C THR A 579 10.71 16.57 36.89
N ALA A 580 9.87 15.61 36.50
CA ALA A 580 9.93 14.22 36.94
C ALA A 580 9.35 13.30 35.86
N TYR A 581 9.88 12.08 35.78
CA TYR A 581 9.38 11.03 34.90
C TYR A 581 8.62 9.96 35.69
N GLU A 582 7.73 9.24 35.00
CA GLU A 582 6.91 8.16 35.56
C GLU A 582 7.21 6.84 34.87
N ASP A 583 6.90 5.73 35.53
CA ASP A 583 6.99 4.41 34.93
C ASP A 583 6.02 4.29 33.75
N ILE A 584 6.49 3.75 32.63
CA ILE A 584 5.69 3.61 31.40
C ILE A 584 5.31 2.16 31.20
N HIS A 585 4.00 1.88 31.20
CA HIS A 585 3.46 0.58 30.80
C HIS A 585 3.58 0.38 29.28
N MET A 586 4.20 -0.73 28.87
CA MET A 586 4.42 -1.09 27.46
C MET A 586 4.11 -2.57 27.22
N PRO A 587 3.63 -2.93 26.01
CA PRO A 587 3.43 -4.32 25.63
C PRO A 587 4.78 -5.01 25.37
N THR A 588 4.87 -6.28 25.77
CA THR A 588 6.03 -7.14 25.45
C THR A 588 5.97 -7.63 24.00
N ASN A 589 7.13 -8.02 23.46
CA ASN A 589 7.20 -8.73 22.18
C ASN A 589 6.53 -10.10 22.25
N ARG A 590 5.89 -10.50 21.15
CA ARG A 590 5.01 -11.68 21.08
C ARG A 590 5.27 -12.49 19.82
N ALA A 591 5.72 -13.74 19.97
CA ALA A 591 5.86 -14.66 18.85
C ALA A 591 4.52 -15.16 18.26
N ALA A 592 3.41 -14.99 18.99
CA ALA A 592 2.11 -15.49 18.55
C ALA A 592 1.68 -14.93 17.19
N GLY A 593 1.97 -13.66 16.88
CA GLY A 593 1.61 -13.04 15.60
C GLY A 593 2.25 -13.77 14.41
N VAL A 594 3.58 -13.93 14.43
CA VAL A 594 4.32 -14.63 13.36
C VAL A 594 3.96 -16.11 13.29
N VAL A 595 3.82 -16.80 14.42
CA VAL A 595 3.53 -18.25 14.45
C VAL A 595 2.15 -18.57 13.88
N ILE A 596 1.12 -17.83 14.31
CA ILE A 596 -0.25 -18.03 13.81
C ILE A 596 -0.31 -17.73 12.31
N ALA A 597 0.28 -16.62 11.87
CA ALA A 597 0.32 -16.27 10.46
C ALA A 597 1.04 -17.34 9.62
N MET A 598 2.19 -17.84 10.07
CA MET A 598 2.91 -18.91 9.37
C MET A 598 2.06 -20.16 9.20
N PHE A 599 1.34 -20.61 10.24
CA PHE A 599 0.43 -21.75 10.12
C PHE A 599 -0.70 -21.47 9.12
N ILE A 600 -1.29 -20.28 9.14
CA ILE A 600 -2.33 -19.89 8.17
C ILE A 600 -1.77 -19.82 6.74
N THR A 601 -0.54 -19.34 6.55
CA THR A 601 0.13 -19.31 5.24
C THR A 601 0.38 -20.72 4.71
N VAL A 602 0.90 -21.63 5.53
CA VAL A 602 1.14 -23.03 5.14
C VAL A 602 -0.19 -23.75 4.91
N MET A 603 -1.24 -23.43 5.67
CA MET A 603 -2.60 -23.90 5.41
C MET A 603 -3.08 -23.44 4.02
N GLY A 604 -2.87 -22.17 3.66
CA GLY A 604 -3.16 -21.64 2.34
C GLY A 604 -2.45 -22.41 1.22
N PHE A 605 -1.15 -22.67 1.38
CA PHE A 605 -0.39 -23.52 0.46
C PHE A 605 -0.99 -24.94 0.34
N GLY A 606 -1.35 -25.54 1.48
CA GLY A 606 -2.01 -26.85 1.50
C GLY A 606 -3.36 -26.86 0.78
N LEU A 607 -4.15 -25.79 0.89
CA LEU A 607 -5.43 -25.64 0.20
C LEU A 607 -5.24 -25.55 -1.32
N ILE A 608 -4.32 -24.70 -1.78
CA ILE A 608 -3.96 -24.53 -3.21
C ILE A 608 -3.59 -25.87 -3.85
N TRP A 609 -2.79 -26.67 -3.14
CA TRP A 609 -2.27 -27.95 -3.63
C TRP A 609 -3.13 -29.16 -3.24
N HIS A 610 -4.28 -28.96 -2.58
CA HIS A 610 -5.17 -30.02 -2.11
C HIS A 610 -4.49 -31.05 -1.17
N ILE A 611 -3.57 -30.59 -0.32
CA ILE A 611 -2.86 -31.37 0.70
C ILE A 611 -3.67 -31.37 2.01
N TRP A 612 -4.78 -32.09 2.04
CA TRP A 612 -5.80 -31.97 3.10
C TRP A 612 -5.30 -32.29 4.52
N TRP A 613 -4.38 -33.25 4.68
CA TRP A 613 -3.81 -33.54 6.00
C TRP A 613 -3.02 -32.33 6.54
N LEU A 614 -2.29 -31.63 5.66
CA LEU A 614 -1.53 -30.44 6.02
C LEU A 614 -2.48 -29.31 6.41
N VAL A 615 -3.58 -29.13 5.65
CA VAL A 615 -4.63 -28.16 5.97
C VAL A 615 -5.19 -28.38 7.37
N VAL A 616 -5.59 -29.61 7.70
CA VAL A 616 -6.14 -29.95 9.02
C VAL A 616 -5.12 -29.71 10.13
N VAL A 617 -3.87 -30.17 9.96
CA VAL A 617 -2.81 -30.01 10.96
C VAL A 617 -2.48 -28.53 11.18
N MET A 618 -2.33 -27.74 10.12
CA MET A 618 -2.02 -26.31 10.22
C MET A 618 -3.18 -25.50 10.79
N PHE A 619 -4.42 -25.83 10.46
CA PHE A 619 -5.60 -25.19 11.05
C PHE A 619 -5.66 -25.45 12.57
N ILE A 620 -5.52 -26.71 12.99
CA ILE A 620 -5.48 -27.06 14.41
C ILE A 620 -4.30 -26.36 15.11
N ALA A 621 -3.11 -26.33 14.49
CA ALA A 621 -1.94 -25.65 15.05
C ALA A 621 -2.15 -24.13 15.21
N ALA A 622 -2.81 -23.48 14.25
CA ALA A 622 -3.17 -22.06 14.34
C ALA A 622 -4.15 -21.80 15.49
N ILE A 623 -5.18 -22.63 15.65
CA ILE A 623 -6.16 -22.54 16.74
C ILE A 623 -5.50 -22.81 18.10
N ILE A 624 -4.69 -23.86 18.23
CA ILE A 624 -3.95 -24.16 19.46
C ILE A 624 -3.02 -23.00 19.81
N SER A 625 -2.33 -22.42 18.82
CA SER A 625 -1.43 -21.27 19.04
C SER A 625 -2.18 -20.02 19.49
N PHE A 626 -3.37 -19.78 18.92
CA PHE A 626 -4.26 -18.71 19.36
C PHE A 626 -4.73 -18.91 20.81
N ILE A 627 -5.21 -20.13 21.13
CA ILE A 627 -5.62 -20.49 22.49
C ILE A 627 -4.42 -20.35 23.45
N ALA A 628 -3.26 -20.92 23.13
CA ALA A 628 -2.06 -20.82 23.96
C ALA A 628 -1.61 -19.37 24.18
N SER A 629 -1.70 -18.53 23.14
CA SER A 629 -1.42 -17.09 23.26
C SER A 629 -2.34 -16.42 24.30
N SER A 630 -3.64 -16.78 24.33
CA SER A 630 -4.61 -16.23 25.29
C SER A 630 -4.32 -16.58 26.75
N PHE A 631 -3.59 -17.68 27.02
CA PHE A 631 -3.17 -18.07 28.37
C PHE A 631 -1.88 -17.38 28.84
N THR A 632 -1.24 -16.56 28.00
CA THR A 632 0.02 -15.93 28.42
C THR A 632 -0.24 -14.81 29.41
N LYS A 633 0.42 -14.89 30.58
CA LYS A 633 0.26 -13.92 31.67
C LYS A 633 1.19 -12.70 31.58
N LYS A 634 2.41 -12.88 31.06
CA LYS A 634 3.38 -11.80 30.85
C LYS A 634 3.17 -11.23 29.46
N VAL A 635 2.28 -10.24 29.35
CA VAL A 635 1.93 -9.58 28.07
C VAL A 635 2.47 -8.16 28.01
N ASP A 636 2.85 -7.61 29.16
CA ASP A 636 3.26 -6.23 29.37
C ASP A 636 4.41 -6.15 30.38
N TYR A 637 5.04 -4.98 30.42
CA TYR A 637 6.09 -4.63 31.34
C TYR A 637 6.05 -3.13 31.64
N TYR A 638 6.76 -2.72 32.69
CA TYR A 638 6.97 -1.31 33.00
C TYR A 638 8.41 -0.93 32.67
N VAL A 639 8.57 0.17 31.94
CA VAL A 639 9.84 0.88 31.78
C VAL A 639 10.02 1.77 33.02
N PRO A 640 11.06 1.57 33.84
CA PRO A 640 11.26 2.39 35.03
C PRO A 640 11.50 3.86 34.69
N ALA A 641 10.99 4.78 35.50
CA ALA A 641 11.17 6.22 35.34
C ALA A 641 12.64 6.63 35.19
N ALA A 642 13.56 5.96 35.89
CA ALA A 642 15.00 6.21 35.79
C ALA A 642 15.56 5.91 34.39
N GLU A 643 15.03 4.89 33.70
CA GLU A 643 15.45 4.56 32.34
C GLU A 643 14.86 5.55 31.33
N VAL A 644 13.61 5.98 31.53
CA VAL A 644 12.99 7.06 30.74
C VAL A 644 13.79 8.35 30.89
N GLU A 645 14.14 8.72 32.13
CA GLU A 645 14.94 9.89 32.43
C GLU A 645 16.31 9.83 31.77
N ARG A 646 16.98 8.66 31.79
CA ARG A 646 18.26 8.47 31.09
C ARG A 646 18.14 8.74 29.60
N ILE A 647 17.14 8.15 28.93
CA ILE A 647 16.91 8.30 27.49
C ILE A 647 16.59 9.75 27.12
N GLU A 648 15.68 10.40 27.87
CA GLU A 648 15.32 11.80 27.59
C GLU A 648 16.48 12.76 27.90
N ASN A 649 17.28 12.52 28.94
CA ASN A 649 18.47 13.32 29.23
C ASN A 649 19.51 13.25 28.10
N GLU A 650 19.73 12.06 27.52
CA GLU A 650 20.60 11.90 26.35
C GLU A 650 20.09 12.73 25.16
N ARG A 651 18.78 12.70 24.92
CA ARG A 651 18.13 13.51 23.89
C ARG A 651 18.31 15.02 24.14
N TYR A 652 17.97 15.51 25.34
CA TYR A 652 18.09 16.94 25.67
C TYR A 652 19.53 17.43 25.58
N ALA A 653 20.51 16.60 25.96
CA ALA A 653 21.93 16.96 25.82
C ALA A 653 22.35 17.17 24.35
N ILE A 654 21.83 16.35 23.43
CA ILE A 654 22.05 16.52 21.98
C ILE A 654 21.35 17.79 21.48
N LEU A 655 20.10 17.99 21.90
CA LEU A 655 19.28 19.14 21.52
C LEU A 655 19.92 20.46 21.95
N GLU A 656 20.32 20.59 23.22
CA GLU A 656 20.98 21.80 23.75
C GLU A 656 22.29 22.11 23.03
N LYS A 657 23.05 21.09 22.64
CA LYS A 657 24.30 21.27 21.90
C LYS A 657 24.07 21.81 20.49
N HIS A 658 22.92 21.51 19.87
CA HIS A 658 22.55 22.01 18.56
C HIS A 658 21.85 23.36 18.62
N LEU A 659 20.86 23.54 19.48
CA LEU A 659 20.12 24.80 19.61
C LEU A 659 20.96 25.97 20.12
N LYS A 660 22.13 25.72 20.75
CA LYS A 660 23.07 26.79 21.14
C LYS A 660 24.02 27.24 20.01
N LYS A 661 24.05 26.53 18.87
CA LYS A 661 24.93 26.82 17.73
C LYS A 661 24.27 27.63 16.62
N ASP A 662 22.94 27.63 16.58
CA ASP A 662 22.09 28.45 15.72
C ASP A 662 21.60 29.68 16.51
#